data_AF-A0A1H3XCF9-F1
#
_entry.id   AF-A0A1H3XCF9-F1
#
_cell.length_a   1.000
_cell.length_b   1.000
_cell.length_c   1.000
_cell.angle_alpha   90.00
_cell.angle_beta   90.00
_cell.angle_gamma   90.00
#
_symmetry.space_group_name_H-M   'P 1'
#
loop_
_entity.id
_entity.type
_entity.pdbx_description
1 polymer ?
#
loop_
_entity_poly.entity_id
_entity_poly.type
_entity_poly.pdbx_seq_one_letter_code
_entity_poly.pdbx_strand_id
1 'polypeptide(L)'
;MKRILNILCISLLCMGYWGCSADESTENPRSFTTLETAEQAVITTREGLTKYFAVTSNTSWTVKAQDSWVHITPQSGNNGTTTVALTVDPAASDDPRGSGLFFSSGNSVVQFSVPVFQMAQDDLVVSPDAVPTVTKEGTTLHFTVASYNEYEVDTNCDWITTEPVRAISPQIAAYTFTVPANEGRGRSTRITFTGKAGTASTEVTVTQEGVKLIPDKEGATIKGEVTCESIPMEGVVVSDGFEVTTTDKDGCYWLASKKKNGSVFISIPGGYMVDTDGSIPSFWQATTAAPNVVEEHSFSLRREPNTQHILLATTDPHMANRYNYNKTYTDTPQYRNDFRGDIDAFVREHGTKNVYAICLGDLTWDIYWYDKGTLYTLENYRKEIENFPVPYFQVMGNHDYDMKFTDDFEAAGAFRRIIGPTYYSFNLGDVHYVVLDNMYYINKNEDRSHDTYVDDEQLAWLKKDLEHVDKSKPVFVCMHCSAYAITGVSNNKVNVTPNFKNSGTAALGDCFKGFASVHYLTGDTHINRAVANEDMPAGYGNIFEHNMGAVCASWWWTGYISQNSICKDGSEGGYMVFTNNGSDVKWRWKGMKVDAGKQFRSYDMNVVKNHYDTDASVKAFLQKYPLRSRYAACKANTVYINVWNWDSGWQISVKENGQPLTVTQIRAEDPLHNLSYDIPRTASNGSLTSSFATYNTTHIFSVEAASATSTLEIEVKDRFGVPYTESMTRPKAFTTHME
;
A
#
# COMPACT_ATOMS: atom_id res chain seq x y z
N MET A 1 -2.24 -10.11 -88.88
CA MET A 1 -3.08 -10.68 -87.79
C MET A 1 -2.81 -9.80 -86.58
N LYS A 2 -3.42 -8.61 -86.50
CA LYS A 2 -4.81 -8.25 -86.11
C LYS A 2 -4.94 -8.18 -84.57
N ARG A 3 -5.07 -7.03 -83.93
CA ARG A 3 -5.03 -5.59 -84.36
C ARG A 3 -4.97 -4.77 -83.04
N ILE A 4 -3.93 -3.96 -82.83
CA ILE A 4 -3.83 -2.48 -83.00
C ILE A 4 -4.63 -1.71 -81.90
N LEU A 5 -4.10 -0.85 -81.01
CA LEU A 5 -3.14 0.29 -81.01
C LEU A 5 -3.91 1.63 -80.85
N ASN A 6 -3.40 2.52 -79.96
CA ASN A 6 -3.35 4.00 -80.10
C ASN A 6 -4.67 4.82 -79.96
N ILE A 7 -4.76 6.12 -79.62
CA ILE A 7 -3.87 7.29 -79.39
C ILE A 7 -4.78 8.40 -78.76
N LEU A 8 -4.34 9.17 -77.75
CA LEU A 8 -3.91 10.60 -77.80
C LEU A 8 -4.95 11.70 -78.12
N CYS A 9 -5.04 12.67 -77.19
CA CYS A 9 -5.03 14.15 -77.30
C CYS A 9 -6.06 14.98 -78.13
N ILE A 10 -6.67 15.94 -77.39
CA ILE A 10 -6.69 17.42 -77.56
C ILE A 10 -7.43 18.07 -78.75
N SER A 11 -8.03 19.24 -78.43
CA SER A 11 -8.40 20.42 -79.25
C SER A 11 -9.66 20.34 -80.13
N LEU A 12 -10.38 21.43 -80.45
CA LEU A 12 -10.74 22.75 -79.88
C LEU A 12 -11.53 23.42 -81.05
N LEU A 13 -12.48 24.31 -80.73
CA LEU A 13 -12.96 25.43 -81.56
C LEU A 13 -13.77 25.14 -82.86
N CYS A 14 -15.05 25.55 -82.91
CA CYS A 14 -15.43 26.86 -83.48
C CYS A 14 -16.96 27.12 -83.53
N MET A 15 -17.28 28.39 -83.27
CA MET A 15 -18.47 29.24 -83.50
C MET A 15 -19.47 28.80 -84.60
N GLY A 16 -20.77 29.16 -84.56
CA GLY A 16 -21.40 30.29 -83.89
C GLY A 16 -22.94 30.30 -83.94
N TYR A 17 -23.46 31.37 -83.33
CA TYR A 17 -24.84 31.72 -82.97
C TYR A 17 -25.89 31.67 -84.09
N TRP A 18 -27.14 31.35 -83.69
CA TRP A 18 -28.35 32.17 -83.91
C TRP A 18 -29.32 31.91 -82.75
N GLY A 19 -29.82 32.98 -82.12
CA GLY A 19 -30.64 32.91 -80.89
C GLY A 19 -32.14 32.78 -81.15
N CYS A 20 -32.87 32.25 -80.16
CA CYS A 20 -33.92 32.97 -79.43
C CYS A 20 -34.59 32.05 -78.37
N SER A 21 -34.79 32.64 -77.19
CA SER A 21 -35.69 32.30 -76.08
C SER A 21 -35.21 31.42 -74.91
N ALA A 22 -35.32 32.05 -73.73
CA ALA A 22 -35.46 31.55 -72.35
C ALA A 22 -34.33 30.73 -71.72
N ASP A 23 -33.66 31.35 -70.73
CA ASP A 23 -32.77 30.74 -69.73
C ASP A 23 -33.47 29.64 -68.93
N GLU A 24 -32.90 28.43 -68.92
CA GLU A 24 -32.83 27.57 -67.74
C GLU A 24 -31.49 26.82 -67.75
N SER A 25 -30.50 27.39 -67.07
CA SER A 25 -29.30 26.68 -66.66
C SER A 25 -29.64 25.74 -65.49
N THR A 26 -29.69 24.43 -65.73
CA THR A 26 -29.65 23.44 -64.65
C THR A 26 -28.20 23.26 -64.21
N GLU A 27 -27.77 24.11 -63.27
CA GLU A 27 -26.60 23.81 -62.44
C GLU A 27 -26.86 22.52 -61.63
N ASN A 28 -25.85 21.64 -61.64
CA ASN A 28 -25.74 20.48 -60.76
C ASN A 28 -25.83 20.92 -59.28
N PRO A 29 -26.85 20.50 -58.49
CA PRO A 29 -26.93 20.88 -57.10
C PRO A 29 -25.93 20.09 -56.25
N ARG A 30 -25.13 20.84 -55.49
CA ARG A 30 -24.26 20.41 -54.39
C ARG A 30 -25.02 19.49 -53.40
N SER A 31 -24.37 18.42 -52.96
CA SER A 31 -24.77 17.61 -51.81
C SER A 31 -24.63 18.40 -50.50
N PHE A 32 -25.74 18.70 -49.82
CA PHE A 32 -25.77 19.26 -48.46
C PHE A 32 -26.57 18.31 -47.53
N THR A 33 -25.98 17.91 -46.40
CA THR A 33 -26.62 17.11 -45.32
C THR A 33 -26.68 18.00 -44.07
N THR A 34 -27.83 18.61 -43.77
CA THR A 34 -28.00 19.56 -42.66
C THR A 34 -28.84 18.93 -41.56
N LEU A 35 -28.25 18.79 -40.37
CA LEU A 35 -28.90 18.44 -39.10
C LEU A 35 -28.64 19.60 -38.13
N GLU A 36 -29.69 20.11 -37.49
CA GLU A 36 -29.64 21.25 -36.57
C GLU A 36 -30.50 20.96 -35.33
N THR A 37 -30.08 21.52 -34.20
CA THR A 37 -30.84 21.50 -32.94
C THR A 37 -31.13 22.94 -32.53
N ALA A 38 -32.35 23.19 -32.05
CA ALA A 38 -32.71 24.51 -31.52
C ALA A 38 -31.94 24.87 -30.25
N GLU A 39 -31.43 23.86 -29.54
CA GLU A 39 -30.61 23.99 -28.34
C GLU A 39 -29.19 23.54 -28.64
N GLN A 40 -28.23 24.46 -28.57
CA GLN A 40 -26.82 24.14 -28.82
C GLN A 40 -26.10 23.65 -27.56
N ALA A 41 -26.73 23.78 -26.38
CA ALA A 41 -26.26 23.27 -25.10
C ALA A 41 -27.35 23.38 -24.02
N VAL A 42 -27.22 22.63 -22.93
CA VAL A 42 -28.17 22.63 -21.80
C VAL A 42 -27.43 22.76 -20.48
N ILE A 43 -27.82 23.73 -19.65
CA ILE A 43 -27.40 23.84 -18.25
C ILE A 43 -28.65 23.66 -17.38
N THR A 44 -28.53 22.87 -16.31
CA THR A 44 -29.58 22.66 -15.31
C THR A 44 -29.03 22.76 -13.89
N THR A 45 -29.93 23.01 -12.93
CA THR A 45 -29.63 22.89 -11.51
C THR A 45 -29.58 21.42 -11.08
N ARG A 46 -29.14 21.18 -9.84
CA ARG A 46 -29.03 19.85 -9.21
C ARG A 46 -30.36 19.09 -9.14
N GLU A 47 -31.49 19.78 -9.23
CA GLU A 47 -32.82 19.17 -9.18
C GLU A 47 -33.18 18.40 -10.46
N GLY A 48 -32.35 18.48 -11.50
CA GLY A 48 -32.65 17.89 -12.81
C GLY A 48 -33.65 18.72 -13.60
N LEU A 49 -33.94 18.29 -14.84
CA LEU A 49 -34.80 19.03 -15.76
C LEU A 49 -35.33 18.10 -16.84
N THR A 50 -36.58 18.31 -17.27
CA THR A 50 -37.03 17.87 -18.60
C THR A 50 -37.21 19.08 -19.51
N LYS A 51 -36.47 19.11 -20.62
CA LYS A 51 -36.48 20.17 -21.63
C LYS A 51 -36.91 19.62 -22.98
N TYR A 52 -37.76 20.35 -23.69
CA TYR A 52 -38.19 20.00 -25.04
C TYR A 52 -37.54 20.94 -26.05
N PHE A 53 -37.00 20.39 -27.14
CA PHE A 53 -36.46 21.19 -28.23
C PHE A 53 -36.65 20.52 -29.59
N ALA A 54 -36.52 21.32 -30.64
CA ALA A 54 -36.64 20.85 -32.02
C ALA A 54 -35.29 20.35 -32.56
N VAL A 55 -35.33 19.18 -33.21
CA VAL A 55 -34.26 18.63 -34.06
C VAL A 55 -34.75 18.70 -35.50
N THR A 56 -34.07 19.47 -36.35
CA THR A 56 -34.41 19.62 -37.76
C THR A 56 -33.34 18.94 -38.61
N SER A 57 -33.73 18.01 -39.47
CA SER A 57 -32.80 17.26 -40.33
C SER A 57 -33.36 17.11 -41.73
N ASN A 58 -32.51 17.15 -42.75
CA ASN A 58 -32.90 16.79 -44.12
C ASN A 58 -32.75 15.29 -44.43
N THR A 59 -32.23 14.49 -43.49
CA THR A 59 -32.09 13.02 -43.55
C THR A 59 -32.55 12.36 -42.24
N SER A 60 -32.68 11.03 -42.21
CA SER A 60 -32.90 10.33 -40.94
C SER A 60 -31.70 10.46 -40.01
N TRP A 61 -31.96 10.49 -38.70
CA TRP A 61 -30.96 10.71 -37.67
C TRP A 61 -31.20 9.81 -36.45
N THR A 62 -30.13 9.61 -35.68
CA THR A 62 -30.14 8.95 -34.36
C THR A 62 -29.43 9.82 -33.33
N VAL A 63 -29.72 9.61 -32.04
CA VAL A 63 -29.03 10.29 -30.93
C VAL A 63 -28.71 9.31 -29.81
N LYS A 64 -27.56 9.50 -29.17
CA LYS A 64 -27.14 8.74 -28.00
C LYS A 64 -26.58 9.67 -26.92
N ALA A 65 -27.01 9.49 -25.68
CA ALA A 65 -26.41 10.15 -24.53
C ALA A 65 -25.09 9.46 -24.14
N GLN A 66 -24.12 10.26 -23.69
CA GLN A 66 -22.84 9.77 -23.18
C GLN A 66 -23.01 9.03 -21.86
N ASP A 67 -23.79 9.61 -20.95
CA ASP A 67 -23.95 9.13 -19.58
C ASP A 67 -25.38 8.70 -19.27
N SER A 68 -25.52 7.77 -18.33
CA SER A 68 -26.80 7.15 -17.97
C SER A 68 -27.78 8.07 -17.25
N TRP A 69 -27.35 9.25 -16.78
CA TRP A 69 -28.18 10.26 -16.12
C TRP A 69 -28.79 11.28 -17.09
N VAL A 70 -28.52 11.14 -18.40
CA VAL A 70 -29.08 11.96 -19.48
C VAL A 70 -29.91 11.07 -20.41
N HIS A 71 -31.18 11.40 -20.57
CA HIS A 71 -32.14 10.62 -21.35
C HIS A 71 -32.73 11.48 -22.47
N ILE A 72 -32.91 10.90 -23.65
CA ILE A 72 -33.53 11.61 -24.79
C ILE A 72 -34.56 10.74 -25.50
N THR A 73 -35.74 11.29 -25.79
CA THR A 73 -36.85 10.60 -26.48
C THR A 73 -37.54 11.50 -27.50
N PRO A 74 -37.79 11.06 -28.75
CA PRO A 74 -37.32 9.80 -29.34
C PRO A 74 -35.80 9.80 -29.61
N GLN A 75 -35.18 8.61 -29.62
CA GLN A 75 -33.75 8.44 -29.91
C GLN A 75 -33.41 8.45 -31.41
N SER A 76 -34.40 8.64 -32.27
CA SER A 76 -34.25 8.74 -33.72
C SER A 76 -35.39 9.54 -34.35
N GLY A 77 -35.15 10.02 -35.56
CA GLY A 77 -36.15 10.72 -36.36
C GLY A 77 -35.86 10.65 -37.86
N ASN A 78 -36.85 11.03 -38.66
CA ASN A 78 -36.75 11.09 -40.12
C ASN A 78 -36.47 12.53 -40.59
N ASN A 79 -36.35 12.71 -41.91
CA ASN A 79 -36.32 14.04 -42.53
C ASN A 79 -37.53 14.88 -42.04
N GLY A 80 -37.25 16.11 -41.62
CA GLY A 80 -38.20 17.06 -41.07
C GLY A 80 -37.77 17.60 -39.70
N THR A 81 -38.71 18.23 -39.01
CA THR A 81 -38.51 18.71 -37.64
C THR A 81 -39.19 17.76 -36.66
N THR A 82 -38.44 17.24 -35.70
CA THR A 82 -38.90 16.36 -34.63
C THR A 82 -38.70 17.05 -33.29
N THR A 83 -39.72 17.09 -32.44
CA THR A 83 -39.54 17.54 -31.05
C THR A 83 -39.00 16.39 -30.21
N VAL A 84 -37.90 16.62 -29.51
CA VAL A 84 -37.30 15.67 -28.56
C VAL A 84 -37.46 16.17 -27.13
N ALA A 85 -37.65 15.25 -26.21
CA ALA A 85 -37.61 15.47 -24.77
C ALA A 85 -36.25 15.01 -24.25
N LEU A 86 -35.47 15.94 -23.68
CA LEU A 86 -34.26 15.67 -22.92
C LEU A 86 -34.59 15.69 -21.43
N THR A 87 -34.34 14.59 -20.72
CA THR A 87 -34.49 14.49 -19.28
C THR A 87 -33.13 14.30 -18.63
N VAL A 88 -32.82 15.16 -17.67
CA VAL A 88 -31.61 15.12 -16.85
C VAL A 88 -32.02 14.73 -15.43
N ASP A 89 -31.46 13.65 -14.90
CA ASP A 89 -31.77 13.17 -13.57
C ASP A 89 -31.21 14.11 -12.47
N PRO A 90 -31.83 14.18 -11.29
CA PRO A 90 -31.28 14.90 -10.15
C PRO A 90 -29.88 14.39 -9.77
N ALA A 91 -29.01 15.28 -9.26
CA ALA A 91 -27.68 14.91 -8.78
C ALA A 91 -27.75 14.17 -7.44
N ALA A 92 -26.91 13.15 -7.25
CA ALA A 92 -26.80 12.40 -6.00
C ALA A 92 -25.78 13.01 -5.01
N SER A 93 -24.90 13.89 -5.49
CA SER A 93 -23.94 14.67 -4.70
C SER A 93 -24.00 16.14 -5.09
N ASP A 94 -23.25 16.96 -4.34
CA ASP A 94 -23.10 18.39 -4.61
C ASP A 94 -22.06 18.70 -5.70
N ASP A 95 -21.37 17.68 -6.22
CA ASP A 95 -20.34 17.86 -7.23
C ASP A 95 -20.96 18.22 -8.59
N PRO A 96 -20.45 19.24 -9.29
CA PRO A 96 -20.93 19.55 -10.62
C PRO A 96 -20.48 18.47 -11.63
N ARG A 97 -21.30 18.24 -12.67
CA ARG A 97 -21.03 17.20 -13.68
C ARG A 97 -21.46 17.62 -15.08
N GLY A 98 -20.78 17.08 -16.10
CA GLY A 98 -21.03 17.37 -17.52
C GLY A 98 -21.15 16.09 -18.36
N SER A 99 -21.93 16.14 -19.45
CA SER A 99 -22.18 15.05 -20.39
C SER A 99 -22.45 15.59 -21.81
N GLY A 100 -22.73 14.70 -22.77
CA GLY A 100 -23.02 15.05 -24.16
C GLY A 100 -24.12 14.19 -24.80
N LEU A 101 -24.85 14.78 -25.74
CA LEU A 101 -25.76 14.09 -26.67
C LEU A 101 -25.15 14.02 -28.06
N PHE A 102 -24.82 12.83 -28.54
CA PHE A 102 -24.23 12.61 -29.85
C PHE A 102 -25.30 12.32 -30.89
N PHE A 103 -25.54 13.26 -31.79
CA PHE A 103 -26.42 13.03 -32.94
C PHE A 103 -25.64 12.48 -34.13
N SER A 104 -26.28 11.67 -34.97
CA SER A 104 -25.71 11.12 -36.21
C SER A 104 -26.73 11.16 -37.34
N SER A 105 -26.32 11.58 -38.55
CA SER A 105 -27.20 11.70 -39.72
C SER A 105 -26.49 11.26 -41.01
N GLY A 106 -27.10 10.37 -41.80
CA GLY A 106 -26.53 9.82 -43.05
C GLY A 106 -25.28 8.91 -42.86
N ASN A 107 -24.55 8.63 -43.95
CA ASN A 107 -23.28 7.89 -43.89
C ASN A 107 -22.19 8.76 -43.24
N SER A 108 -22.09 8.69 -41.90
CA SER A 108 -20.97 9.11 -41.03
C SER A 108 -20.49 10.57 -41.02
N VAL A 109 -21.01 11.50 -41.83
CA VAL A 109 -20.38 12.83 -42.02
C VAL A 109 -20.89 13.94 -41.07
N VAL A 110 -22.03 13.78 -40.37
CA VAL A 110 -22.49 14.80 -39.41
C VAL A 110 -22.66 14.19 -38.01
N GLN A 111 -21.65 14.37 -37.18
CA GLN A 111 -21.72 14.18 -35.73
C GLN A 111 -21.51 15.52 -35.04
N PHE A 112 -22.48 15.96 -34.24
CA PHE A 112 -22.27 17.05 -33.30
C PHE A 112 -22.82 16.68 -31.93
N SER A 113 -22.20 17.24 -30.90
CA SER A 113 -22.60 17.04 -29.50
C SER A 113 -23.41 18.23 -29.03
N VAL A 114 -24.51 17.97 -28.31
CA VAL A 114 -25.15 18.98 -27.46
C VAL A 114 -24.66 18.72 -26.03
N PRO A 115 -23.81 19.58 -25.46
CA PRO A 115 -23.30 19.38 -24.11
C PRO A 115 -24.40 19.67 -23.07
N VAL A 116 -24.39 18.89 -21.99
CA VAL A 116 -25.36 18.95 -20.89
C VAL A 116 -24.60 19.08 -19.58
N PHE A 117 -24.87 20.14 -18.83
CA PHE A 117 -24.21 20.43 -17.55
C PHE A 117 -25.23 20.53 -16.42
N GLN A 118 -24.88 19.94 -15.28
CA GLN A 118 -25.64 20.08 -14.03
C GLN A 118 -24.72 20.71 -12.99
N MET A 119 -24.99 21.97 -12.63
CA MET A 119 -24.07 22.81 -11.86
C MET A 119 -24.78 23.95 -11.10
N ALA A 120 -24.11 24.50 -10.09
CA ALA A 120 -24.47 25.72 -9.38
C ALA A 120 -23.85 26.97 -10.02
N GLN A 121 -24.19 28.15 -9.50
CA GLN A 121 -23.78 29.43 -10.08
C GLN A 121 -22.27 29.70 -9.99
N ASP A 122 -21.61 29.24 -8.93
CA ASP A 122 -20.17 29.47 -8.72
C ASP A 122 -19.28 28.37 -9.30
N ASP A 123 -19.88 27.37 -9.95
CA ASP A 123 -19.16 26.23 -10.49
C ASP A 123 -18.48 26.53 -11.83
N LEU A 124 -17.46 25.75 -12.14
CA LEU A 124 -16.82 25.64 -13.44
C LEU A 124 -16.77 24.15 -13.81
N VAL A 125 -17.26 23.80 -14.99
CA VAL A 125 -17.37 22.40 -15.42
C VAL A 125 -16.79 22.21 -16.81
N VAL A 126 -15.97 21.17 -16.99
CA VAL A 126 -15.36 20.80 -18.26
C VAL A 126 -15.89 19.43 -18.68
N SER A 127 -16.25 19.27 -19.96
CA SER A 127 -16.67 17.99 -20.55
C SER A 127 -15.98 17.76 -21.90
N PRO A 128 -15.34 16.60 -22.12
CA PRO A 128 -15.15 15.52 -21.14
C PRO A 128 -14.20 15.95 -20.02
N ASP A 129 -14.37 15.37 -18.83
CA ASP A 129 -13.53 15.58 -17.64
C ASP A 129 -12.30 14.65 -17.61
N ALA A 130 -12.22 13.70 -18.55
CA ALA A 130 -11.07 12.84 -18.79
C ALA A 130 -10.86 12.60 -20.30
N VAL A 131 -9.61 12.39 -20.71
CA VAL A 131 -9.26 12.02 -22.08
C VAL A 131 -8.45 10.72 -22.11
N PRO A 132 -8.62 9.88 -23.16
CA PRO A 132 -7.76 8.71 -23.34
C PRO A 132 -6.33 9.14 -23.67
N THR A 133 -5.36 8.27 -23.41
CA THR A 133 -3.97 8.47 -23.83
C THR A 133 -3.90 8.71 -25.34
N VAL A 134 -3.28 9.81 -25.73
CA VAL A 134 -3.05 10.19 -27.13
C VAL A 134 -1.91 9.34 -27.69
N THR A 135 -2.10 8.77 -28.87
CA THR A 135 -1.04 8.01 -29.53
C THR A 135 0.09 8.94 -29.97
N LYS A 136 1.25 8.37 -30.29
CA LYS A 136 2.41 9.15 -30.75
C LYS A 136 2.13 10.00 -32.00
N GLU A 137 1.13 9.66 -32.83
CA GLU A 137 0.80 10.40 -34.05
C GLU A 137 0.10 11.74 -33.76
N GLY A 138 -0.31 11.96 -32.50
CA GLY A 138 -1.06 13.15 -32.11
C GLY A 138 -2.55 13.04 -32.42
N THR A 139 -3.31 14.03 -32.01
CA THR A 139 -4.76 14.11 -32.23
C THR A 139 -5.28 15.52 -31.98
N THR A 140 -6.57 15.72 -32.17
CA THR A 140 -7.29 16.89 -31.69
C THR A 140 -8.21 16.49 -30.56
N LEU A 141 -8.17 17.24 -29.45
CA LEU A 141 -9.04 17.06 -28.30
C LEU A 141 -10.10 18.16 -28.30
N HIS A 142 -11.36 17.79 -28.03
CA HIS A 142 -12.48 18.71 -27.99
C HIS A 142 -13.08 18.75 -26.59
N PHE A 143 -13.19 19.95 -26.04
CA PHE A 143 -13.80 20.20 -24.73
C PHE A 143 -14.90 21.24 -24.83
N THR A 144 -15.87 21.13 -23.94
CA THR A 144 -16.88 22.14 -23.69
C THR A 144 -16.78 22.56 -22.23
N VAL A 145 -16.72 23.87 -22.00
CA VAL A 145 -16.59 24.46 -20.66
C VAL A 145 -17.83 25.26 -20.37
N ALA A 146 -18.46 24.99 -19.23
CA ALA A 146 -19.59 25.76 -18.71
C ALA A 146 -19.17 26.52 -17.44
N SER A 147 -19.42 27.83 -17.43
CA SER A 147 -19.27 28.68 -16.25
C SER A 147 -20.17 29.92 -16.35
N TYR A 148 -20.71 30.36 -15.22
CA TYR A 148 -21.40 31.65 -15.11
C TYR A 148 -20.43 32.83 -14.90
N ASN A 149 -19.17 32.55 -14.56
CA ASN A 149 -18.15 33.53 -14.23
C ASN A 149 -17.03 33.52 -15.28
N GLU A 150 -16.24 34.59 -15.33
CA GLU A 150 -15.03 34.61 -16.16
C GLU A 150 -14.01 33.59 -15.65
N TYR A 151 -13.30 32.96 -16.59
CA TYR A 151 -12.24 32.02 -16.31
C TYR A 151 -11.07 32.18 -17.29
N GLU A 152 -9.97 31.53 -16.97
CA GLU A 152 -8.75 31.43 -17.77
C GLU A 152 -8.37 29.97 -17.98
N VAL A 153 -7.62 29.70 -19.06
CA VAL A 153 -7.21 28.35 -19.44
C VAL A 153 -5.71 28.34 -19.65
N ASP A 154 -5.02 27.42 -18.98
CA ASP A 154 -3.58 27.19 -19.12
C ASP A 154 -3.34 25.74 -19.54
N THR A 155 -2.63 25.52 -20.64
CA THR A 155 -2.24 24.17 -21.09
C THR A 155 -1.10 23.58 -20.25
N ASN A 156 -0.44 24.41 -19.43
CA ASN A 156 0.76 24.11 -18.64
C ASN A 156 1.89 23.47 -19.45
N CYS A 157 1.91 23.70 -20.76
CA CYS A 157 2.92 23.18 -21.68
C CYS A 157 2.99 23.99 -22.99
N ASP A 158 4.07 23.81 -23.73
CA ASP A 158 4.35 24.46 -25.01
C ASP A 158 3.97 23.61 -26.24
N TRP A 159 3.62 22.34 -26.05
CA TRP A 159 3.37 21.40 -27.15
C TRP A 159 1.89 21.22 -27.50
N ILE A 160 0.96 21.64 -26.64
CA ILE A 160 -0.47 21.71 -26.97
C ILE A 160 -0.78 23.12 -27.47
N THR A 161 -1.39 23.21 -28.64
CA THR A 161 -1.89 24.49 -29.16
C THR A 161 -3.41 24.56 -29.06
N THR A 162 -3.92 25.64 -28.50
CA THR A 162 -5.37 25.92 -28.44
C THR A 162 -5.81 26.61 -29.73
N GLU A 163 -6.77 26.02 -30.43
CA GLU A 163 -7.44 26.63 -31.59
C GLU A 163 -8.38 27.77 -31.13
N PRO A 164 -8.84 28.65 -32.04
CA PRO A 164 -9.78 29.72 -31.69
C PRO A 164 -11.03 29.20 -30.96
N VAL A 165 -11.27 29.75 -29.77
CA VAL A 165 -12.39 29.38 -28.91
C VAL A 165 -13.71 29.74 -29.58
N ARG A 166 -14.63 28.78 -29.64
CA ARG A 166 -15.98 29.00 -30.19
C ARG A 166 -16.97 29.17 -29.05
N ALA A 167 -17.56 30.35 -28.93
CA ALA A 167 -18.69 30.56 -28.02
C ALA A 167 -19.93 29.79 -28.52
N ILE A 168 -20.52 28.97 -27.65
CA ILE A 168 -21.79 28.26 -27.90
C ILE A 168 -22.95 29.08 -27.30
N SER A 169 -22.76 29.59 -26.08
CA SER A 169 -23.69 30.47 -25.38
C SER A 169 -22.90 31.41 -24.45
N PRO A 170 -23.53 32.39 -23.78
CA PRO A 170 -22.81 33.27 -22.85
C PRO A 170 -22.13 32.52 -21.70
N GLN A 171 -22.61 31.33 -21.34
CA GLN A 171 -22.06 30.50 -20.27
C GLN A 171 -21.23 29.32 -20.77
N ILE A 172 -21.16 29.07 -22.09
CA ILE A 172 -20.57 27.85 -22.64
C ILE A 172 -19.67 28.15 -23.83
N ALA A 173 -18.44 27.63 -23.77
CA ALA A 173 -17.47 27.73 -24.84
C ALA A 173 -16.93 26.34 -25.22
N ALA A 174 -16.68 26.14 -26.51
CA ALA A 174 -15.98 24.98 -27.04
C ALA A 174 -14.50 25.31 -27.26
N TYR A 175 -13.63 24.44 -26.72
CA TYR A 175 -12.20 24.45 -26.90
C TYR A 175 -11.79 23.29 -27.78
N THR A 176 -10.83 23.57 -28.66
CA THR A 176 -10.16 22.54 -29.46
C THR A 176 -8.68 22.67 -29.20
N PHE A 177 -8.05 21.59 -28.75
CA PHE A 177 -6.63 21.53 -28.48
C PHE A 177 -5.98 20.57 -29.47
N THR A 178 -4.98 21.04 -30.19
CA THR A 178 -4.21 20.24 -31.13
C THR A 178 -3.00 19.68 -30.40
N VAL A 179 -2.91 18.34 -30.37
CA VAL A 179 -1.77 17.58 -29.86
C VAL A 179 -0.97 17.10 -31.08
N PRO A 180 0.23 17.63 -31.34
CA PRO A 180 1.04 17.25 -32.49
C PRO A 180 1.67 15.87 -32.28
N ALA A 181 2.17 15.26 -33.36
CA ALA A 181 2.95 14.02 -33.28
C ALA A 181 4.15 14.15 -32.33
N ASN A 182 4.55 13.04 -31.71
CA ASN A 182 5.58 12.93 -30.70
C ASN A 182 6.56 11.81 -31.04
N GLU A 183 7.68 12.19 -31.67
CA GLU A 183 8.81 11.30 -31.93
C GLU A 183 9.78 11.18 -30.74
N GLY A 184 9.52 11.93 -29.67
CA GLY A 184 10.34 11.98 -28.46
C GLY A 184 9.83 11.03 -27.37
N ARG A 185 10.06 11.38 -26.11
CA ARG A 185 9.54 10.65 -24.95
C ARG A 185 8.03 10.77 -24.81
N GLY A 186 7.39 9.79 -24.17
CA GLY A 186 6.04 9.99 -23.66
C GLY A 186 6.00 11.24 -22.78
N ARG A 187 4.94 12.05 -22.93
CA ARG A 187 4.80 13.36 -22.28
C ARG A 187 3.39 13.51 -21.71
N SER A 188 3.24 14.29 -20.66
CA SER A 188 1.93 14.63 -20.11
C SER A 188 1.91 16.09 -19.67
N THR A 189 0.71 16.65 -19.60
CA THR A 189 0.43 17.97 -19.04
C THR A 189 -0.95 17.97 -18.39
N ARG A 190 -1.25 18.98 -17.58
CA ARG A 190 -2.60 19.28 -17.10
C ARG A 190 -3.10 20.54 -17.77
N ILE A 191 -4.26 20.49 -18.42
CA ILE A 191 -4.94 21.68 -18.88
C ILE A 191 -5.81 22.17 -17.70
N THR A 192 -5.48 23.34 -17.16
CA THR A 192 -6.14 23.93 -16.00
C THR A 192 -7.10 25.02 -16.45
N PHE A 193 -8.34 24.93 -16.01
CA PHE A 193 -9.40 25.92 -16.20
C PHE A 193 -9.68 26.58 -14.86
N THR A 194 -9.34 27.87 -14.70
CA THR A 194 -9.43 28.58 -13.41
C THR A 194 -10.42 29.72 -13.50
N GLY A 195 -11.43 29.75 -12.63
CA GLY A 195 -12.31 30.91 -12.49
C GLY A 195 -11.53 32.12 -11.97
N LYS A 196 -11.70 33.30 -12.58
CA LYS A 196 -10.94 34.52 -12.21
C LYS A 196 -11.20 35.02 -10.79
N ALA A 197 -12.29 34.58 -10.16
CA ALA A 197 -12.56 34.82 -8.75
C ALA A 197 -11.71 33.91 -7.81
N GLY A 198 -10.98 32.94 -8.36
CA GLY A 198 -10.05 32.04 -7.65
C GLY A 198 -10.71 30.89 -6.90
N THR A 199 -12.04 30.76 -6.93
CA THR A 199 -12.80 29.81 -6.10
C THR A 199 -13.14 28.48 -6.78
N ALA A 200 -13.10 28.42 -8.12
CA ALA A 200 -13.40 27.22 -8.89
C ALA A 200 -12.27 26.91 -9.87
N SER A 201 -11.80 25.66 -9.89
CA SER A 201 -10.78 25.17 -10.81
C SER A 201 -11.08 23.75 -11.25
N THR A 202 -10.81 23.43 -12.52
CA THR A 202 -10.91 22.09 -13.08
C THR A 202 -9.63 21.78 -13.86
N GLU A 203 -9.06 20.59 -13.65
CA GLU A 203 -7.87 20.12 -14.36
C GLU A 203 -8.20 18.88 -15.21
N VAL A 204 -7.73 18.85 -16.44
CA VAL A 204 -7.75 17.65 -17.29
C VAL A 204 -6.32 17.23 -17.63
N THR A 205 -5.92 16.03 -17.23
CA THR A 205 -4.61 15.47 -17.59
C THR A 205 -4.63 14.95 -19.03
N VAL A 206 -3.69 15.39 -19.85
CA VAL A 206 -3.48 14.94 -21.22
C VAL A 206 -2.14 14.23 -21.31
N THR A 207 -2.16 12.92 -21.55
CA THR A 207 -0.95 12.09 -21.73
C THR A 207 -0.82 11.66 -23.19
N GLN A 208 0.40 11.74 -23.73
CA GLN A 208 0.74 11.31 -25.09
C GLN A 208 1.92 10.34 -25.11
N GLU A 209 1.79 9.25 -25.86
CA GLU A 209 2.86 8.27 -26.11
C GLU A 209 4.05 8.87 -26.89
N GLY A 210 5.21 8.21 -26.81
CA GLY A 210 6.43 8.57 -27.56
C GLY A 210 7.34 7.34 -27.78
N VAL A 211 8.53 7.54 -28.38
CA VAL A 211 9.50 6.51 -28.79
C VAL A 211 10.93 6.80 -28.29
N LYS A 212 11.10 7.43 -27.12
CA LYS A 212 12.44 7.82 -26.61
C LYS A 212 13.41 6.63 -26.61
N LEU A 213 14.51 6.78 -27.34
CA LEU A 213 15.66 5.89 -27.27
C LEU A 213 16.60 6.37 -26.17
N ILE A 214 16.80 5.55 -25.14
CA ILE A 214 17.82 5.78 -24.13
C ILE A 214 19.14 5.21 -24.69
N PRO A 215 20.17 6.03 -24.96
CA PRO A 215 21.40 5.52 -25.54
C PRO A 215 22.13 4.59 -24.56
N ASP A 216 22.86 3.61 -25.09
CA ASP A 216 23.79 2.83 -24.27
C ASP A 216 24.93 3.72 -23.79
N LYS A 217 25.43 3.46 -22.58
CA LYS A 217 26.56 4.15 -21.98
C LYS A 217 27.66 3.14 -21.71
N GLU A 218 28.90 3.49 -22.06
CA GLU A 218 30.05 2.60 -21.83
C GLU A 218 30.13 2.17 -20.36
N GLY A 219 30.26 0.86 -20.14
CA GLY A 219 30.30 0.25 -18.81
C GLY A 219 28.93 -0.01 -18.16
N ALA A 220 27.84 0.55 -18.69
CA ALA A 220 26.49 0.27 -18.20
C ALA A 220 25.90 -0.96 -18.88
N THR A 221 25.18 -1.76 -18.10
CA THR A 221 24.52 -3.01 -18.54
C THR A 221 23.02 -2.98 -18.23
N ILE A 222 22.57 -1.99 -17.46
CA ILE A 222 21.18 -1.64 -17.26
C ILE A 222 21.04 -0.13 -17.51
N LYS A 223 19.98 0.24 -18.20
CA LYS A 223 19.55 1.64 -18.40
C LYS A 223 18.05 1.73 -18.21
N GLY A 224 17.54 2.94 -18.16
CA GLY A 224 16.10 3.15 -18.09
C GLY A 224 15.75 4.59 -17.78
N GLU A 225 14.47 4.85 -17.61
CA GLU A 225 14.00 6.13 -17.10
C GLU A 225 12.98 5.99 -15.98
N VAL A 226 12.92 7.00 -15.11
CA VAL A 226 11.86 7.15 -14.12
C VAL A 226 11.02 8.36 -14.48
N THR A 227 9.71 8.17 -14.52
CA THR A 227 8.74 9.23 -14.80
C THR A 227 7.65 9.27 -13.74
N CYS A 228 7.05 10.43 -13.52
CA CYS A 228 5.79 10.57 -12.82
C CYS A 228 4.76 11.11 -13.79
N GLU A 229 3.68 10.37 -14.06
CA GLU A 229 2.66 10.80 -15.03
C GLU A 229 3.32 11.20 -16.38
N SER A 230 4.28 10.40 -16.87
CA SER A 230 5.09 10.68 -18.08
C SER A 230 6.02 11.91 -18.02
N ILE A 231 6.10 12.62 -16.90
CA ILE A 231 7.06 13.70 -16.67
C ILE A 231 8.36 13.09 -16.12
N PRO A 232 9.55 13.40 -16.69
CA PRO A 232 10.81 12.91 -16.13
C PRO A 232 11.03 13.30 -14.69
N MET A 233 11.65 12.39 -13.93
CA MET A 233 12.02 12.62 -12.55
C MET A 233 13.53 12.56 -12.37
N GLU A 234 14.13 13.70 -12.01
CA GLU A 234 15.55 13.80 -11.63
C GLU A 234 15.78 13.33 -10.20
N GLY A 235 16.95 12.75 -9.93
CA GLY A 235 17.41 12.43 -8.58
C GLY A 235 16.76 11.20 -7.94
N VAL A 236 16.00 10.39 -8.69
CA VAL A 236 15.45 9.13 -8.18
C VAL A 236 16.58 8.11 -8.06
N VAL A 237 16.74 7.53 -6.88
CA VAL A 237 17.76 6.51 -6.60
C VAL A 237 17.35 5.19 -7.25
N VAL A 238 18.28 4.56 -7.97
CA VAL A 238 18.10 3.29 -8.67
C VAL A 238 19.22 2.33 -8.29
N SER A 239 18.89 1.06 -8.04
CA SER A 239 19.82 0.05 -7.55
C SER A 239 19.52 -1.36 -8.07
N ASP A 240 20.53 -2.22 -8.12
CA ASP A 240 20.40 -3.68 -8.31
C ASP A 240 20.74 -4.49 -7.05
N GLY A 241 20.89 -3.80 -5.92
CA GLY A 241 21.36 -4.33 -4.64
C GLY A 241 22.88 -4.32 -4.47
N PHE A 242 23.64 -3.86 -5.46
CA PHE A 242 25.10 -3.70 -5.33
C PHE A 242 25.55 -2.30 -5.74
N GLU A 243 25.10 -1.87 -6.92
CA GLU A 243 25.37 -0.55 -7.45
C GLU A 243 24.19 0.38 -7.21
N VAL A 244 24.50 1.65 -6.97
CA VAL A 244 23.52 2.72 -6.75
C VAL A 244 23.84 3.85 -7.72
N THR A 245 22.80 4.38 -8.37
CA THR A 245 22.88 5.55 -9.25
C THR A 245 21.64 6.41 -9.04
N THR A 246 21.60 7.59 -9.67
CA THR A 246 20.41 8.44 -9.68
C THR A 246 20.02 8.79 -11.11
N THR A 247 18.73 9.05 -11.32
CA THR A 247 18.26 9.61 -12.59
C THR A 247 18.79 11.03 -12.80
N ASP A 248 19.08 11.37 -14.07
CA ASP A 248 19.44 12.73 -14.49
C ASP A 248 18.21 13.63 -14.70
N LYS A 249 18.44 14.88 -15.12
CA LYS A 249 17.40 15.87 -15.44
C LYS A 249 16.35 15.40 -16.46
N ASP A 250 16.71 14.42 -17.30
CA ASP A 250 15.82 13.85 -18.32
C ASP A 250 15.16 12.56 -17.82
N GLY A 251 15.30 12.26 -16.52
CA GLY A 251 14.77 11.07 -15.85
C GLY A 251 15.53 9.80 -16.16
N CYS A 252 16.65 9.85 -16.90
CA CYS A 252 17.38 8.67 -17.35
C CYS A 252 18.44 8.22 -16.35
N TYR A 253 18.67 6.91 -16.28
CA TYR A 253 19.74 6.34 -15.47
C TYR A 253 20.52 5.26 -16.24
N TRP A 254 21.74 4.99 -15.77
CA TRP A 254 22.61 3.94 -16.25
C TRP A 254 23.31 3.29 -15.07
N LEU A 255 23.33 1.96 -15.03
CA LEU A 255 23.90 1.18 -13.95
C LEU A 255 24.92 0.18 -14.51
N ALA A 256 26.12 0.16 -13.92
CA ALA A 256 27.19 -0.79 -14.24
C ALA A 256 26.94 -2.14 -13.54
N SER A 257 25.76 -2.71 -13.76
CA SER A 257 25.27 -3.88 -13.05
C SER A 257 25.96 -5.16 -13.50
N LYS A 258 26.22 -6.07 -12.56
CA LYS A 258 26.58 -7.46 -12.88
C LYS A 258 25.36 -8.38 -12.98
N LYS A 259 24.16 -7.83 -12.75
CA LYS A 259 22.88 -8.53 -12.69
C LYS A 259 22.87 -9.70 -11.70
N LYS A 260 23.70 -9.62 -10.65
CA LYS A 260 23.91 -10.72 -9.70
C LYS A 260 22.61 -11.11 -9.01
N ASN A 261 21.83 -10.14 -8.52
CA ASN A 261 20.53 -10.39 -7.87
C ASN A 261 19.38 -10.71 -8.83
N GLY A 262 19.58 -10.54 -10.14
CA GLY A 262 18.51 -10.76 -11.13
C GLY A 262 17.39 -9.70 -11.10
N SER A 263 17.64 -8.52 -10.51
CA SER A 263 16.65 -7.45 -10.44
C SER A 263 17.28 -6.06 -10.45
N VAL A 264 16.48 -5.06 -10.83
CA VAL A 264 16.74 -3.62 -10.66
C VAL A 264 15.51 -2.97 -10.05
N PHE A 265 15.71 -2.00 -9.18
CA PHE A 265 14.64 -1.34 -8.43
C PHE A 265 14.95 0.13 -8.15
N ILE A 266 13.91 0.90 -7.84
CA ILE A 266 14.02 2.29 -7.41
C ILE A 266 13.77 2.43 -5.92
N SER A 267 14.43 3.39 -5.27
CA SER A 267 13.94 3.94 -4.01
C SER A 267 12.79 4.89 -4.32
N ILE A 268 11.56 4.49 -3.99
CA ILE A 268 10.37 5.31 -4.28
C ILE A 268 10.57 6.68 -3.62
N PRO A 269 10.50 7.79 -4.37
CA PRO A 269 10.67 9.12 -3.78
C PRO A 269 9.45 9.51 -2.93
N GLY A 270 9.68 10.24 -1.84
CA GLY A 270 8.60 10.73 -0.98
C GLY A 270 7.67 11.67 -1.75
N GLY A 271 6.36 11.57 -1.50
CA GLY A 271 5.33 12.28 -2.27
C GLY A 271 4.88 11.56 -3.54
N TYR A 272 5.39 10.35 -3.78
CA TYR A 272 5.07 9.53 -4.95
C TYR A 272 4.85 8.08 -4.56
N MET A 273 4.24 7.34 -5.48
CA MET A 273 4.07 5.89 -5.36
C MET A 273 4.10 5.24 -6.74
N VAL A 274 4.49 3.98 -6.80
CA VAL A 274 4.34 3.11 -7.98
C VAL A 274 2.93 2.49 -8.00
N ASP A 275 2.53 1.94 -9.14
CA ASP A 275 1.40 1.01 -9.18
C ASP A 275 1.74 -0.29 -8.43
N THR A 276 0.74 -1.12 -8.15
CA THR A 276 0.91 -2.41 -7.49
C THR A 276 0.62 -3.57 -8.44
N ASP A 277 1.41 -4.63 -8.33
CA ASP A 277 1.04 -5.96 -8.85
C ASP A 277 0.33 -6.71 -7.71
N GLY A 278 -1.00 -6.87 -7.83
CA GLY A 278 -1.85 -7.17 -6.68
C GLY A 278 -1.66 -6.10 -5.61
N SER A 279 -1.14 -6.49 -4.44
CA SER A 279 -0.82 -5.57 -3.35
C SER A 279 0.67 -5.21 -3.21
N ILE A 280 1.58 -5.88 -3.92
CA ILE A 280 3.01 -5.59 -3.81
C ILE A 280 3.34 -4.41 -4.74
N PRO A 281 4.01 -3.35 -4.25
CA PRO A 281 4.41 -2.22 -5.08
C PRO A 281 5.38 -2.63 -6.21
N SER A 282 5.14 -2.14 -7.43
CA SER A 282 5.91 -2.46 -8.65
C SER A 282 7.15 -1.57 -8.82
N PHE A 283 7.97 -1.46 -7.76
CA PHE A 283 9.19 -0.63 -7.76
C PHE A 283 10.44 -1.36 -8.27
N TRP A 284 10.30 -2.63 -8.67
CA TRP A 284 11.39 -3.47 -9.15
C TRP A 284 11.00 -4.22 -10.42
N GLN A 285 12.00 -4.62 -11.21
CA GLN A 285 11.85 -5.44 -12.41
C GLN A 285 12.96 -6.50 -12.46
N ALA A 286 12.65 -7.68 -12.99
CA ALA A 286 13.63 -8.75 -13.16
C ALA A 286 14.58 -8.46 -14.33
N THR A 287 15.87 -8.71 -14.14
CA THR A 287 16.89 -8.68 -15.20
C THR A 287 17.13 -10.11 -15.68
N THR A 288 16.95 -10.38 -16.97
CA THR A 288 16.94 -11.76 -17.49
C THR A 288 18.02 -12.03 -18.53
N ALA A 289 18.60 -10.99 -19.13
CA ALA A 289 19.67 -11.15 -20.10
C ALA A 289 21.01 -11.42 -19.41
N ALA A 290 21.97 -11.94 -20.20
CA ALA A 290 23.32 -12.17 -19.71
C ALA A 290 23.96 -10.87 -19.14
N PRO A 291 24.91 -10.97 -18.20
CA PRO A 291 25.51 -9.80 -17.54
C PRO A 291 26.12 -8.74 -18.47
N ASN A 292 26.56 -9.14 -19.68
CA ASN A 292 27.20 -8.26 -20.67
C ASN A 292 26.23 -7.71 -21.75
N VAL A 293 24.93 -8.00 -21.64
CA VAL A 293 23.91 -7.49 -22.57
C VAL A 293 23.19 -6.33 -21.90
N VAL A 294 23.00 -5.21 -22.60
CA VAL A 294 22.26 -4.06 -22.02
C VAL A 294 20.76 -4.39 -21.97
N GLU A 295 20.14 -4.18 -20.81
CA GLU A 295 18.68 -4.20 -20.63
C GLU A 295 18.14 -2.80 -20.32
N GLU A 296 16.92 -2.53 -20.75
CA GLU A 296 16.20 -1.28 -20.45
C GLU A 296 15.03 -1.56 -19.51
N HIS A 297 15.01 -0.87 -18.36
CA HIS A 297 14.00 -1.02 -17.32
C HIS A 297 13.52 0.36 -16.88
N SER A 298 12.29 0.71 -17.23
CA SER A 298 11.73 2.03 -16.89
C SER A 298 10.64 1.92 -15.84
N PHE A 299 10.56 2.91 -14.96
CA PHE A 299 9.61 2.96 -13.86
C PHE A 299 8.68 4.16 -14.01
N SER A 300 7.41 3.95 -13.69
CA SER A 300 6.39 4.98 -13.70
C SER A 300 5.82 5.17 -12.30
N LEU A 301 5.70 6.43 -11.91
CA LEU A 301 5.19 6.89 -10.64
C LEU A 301 3.89 7.67 -10.85
N ARG A 302 3.11 7.74 -9.77
CA ARG A 302 2.01 8.68 -9.59
C ARG A 302 2.29 9.54 -8.37
N ARG A 303 1.73 10.75 -8.35
CA ARG A 303 1.79 11.61 -7.17
C ARG A 303 0.95 11.01 -6.04
N GLU A 304 1.51 10.99 -4.85
CA GLU A 304 0.82 10.52 -3.64
C GLU A 304 1.36 11.32 -2.45
N PRO A 305 0.67 12.39 -2.01
CA PRO A 305 1.16 13.26 -0.94
C PRO A 305 1.13 12.52 0.40
N ASN A 306 2.19 11.79 0.69
CA ASN A 306 2.31 10.84 1.80
C ASN A 306 3.23 11.35 2.92
N THR A 307 3.36 12.67 3.11
CA THR A 307 4.00 13.26 4.30
C THR A 307 3.31 12.84 5.60
N GLN A 308 1.99 12.71 5.55
CA GLN A 308 1.18 12.08 6.58
C GLN A 308 0.76 10.71 6.10
N HIS A 309 1.22 9.68 6.80
CA HIS A 309 0.89 8.31 6.46
C HIS A 309 0.88 7.40 7.68
N ILE A 310 0.19 6.28 7.52
CA ILE A 310 0.17 5.19 8.48
C ILE A 310 0.92 4.01 7.87
N LEU A 311 1.86 3.44 8.63
CA LEU A 311 2.48 2.16 8.31
C LEU A 311 1.98 1.09 9.28
N LEU A 312 1.38 0.04 8.74
CA LEU A 312 1.00 -1.16 9.46
C LEU A 312 2.15 -2.16 9.37
N ALA A 313 2.90 -2.36 10.44
CA ALA A 313 3.96 -3.36 10.50
C ALA A 313 3.42 -4.67 11.07
N THR A 314 3.44 -5.71 10.24
CA THR A 314 2.95 -7.06 10.53
C THR A 314 4.12 -8.03 10.45
N THR A 315 4.01 -9.22 11.03
CA THR A 315 5.08 -10.22 10.94
C THR A 315 4.56 -11.63 11.18
N ASP A 316 5.30 -12.63 10.73
CA ASP A 316 5.10 -14.03 11.10
C ASP A 316 3.65 -14.53 10.88
N PRO A 317 3.07 -14.36 9.68
CA PRO A 317 1.78 -14.98 9.38
C PRO A 317 1.89 -16.51 9.26
N HIS A 318 3.08 -17.08 8.97
CA HIS A 318 3.30 -18.54 8.90
C HIS A 318 2.22 -19.28 8.09
N MET A 319 1.86 -18.74 6.93
CA MET A 319 0.79 -19.29 6.11
C MET A 319 1.18 -20.67 5.58
N ALA A 320 0.29 -21.64 5.73
CA ALA A 320 0.59 -23.04 5.44
C ALA A 320 -0.58 -23.82 4.83
N ASN A 321 -1.81 -23.28 4.89
CA ASN A 321 -3.04 -24.00 4.56
C ASN A 321 -3.06 -25.39 5.21
N ARG A 322 -2.93 -25.39 6.54
CA ARG A 322 -2.74 -26.61 7.34
C ARG A 322 -3.89 -27.61 7.14
N TYR A 323 -5.04 -27.15 6.65
CA TYR A 323 -6.21 -27.98 6.33
C TYR A 323 -5.92 -29.04 5.27
N ASN A 324 -4.99 -28.77 4.35
CA ASN A 324 -4.60 -29.75 3.33
C ASN A 324 -3.72 -30.87 3.91
N TYR A 325 -3.01 -30.61 4.99
CA TYR A 325 -2.24 -31.61 5.73
C TYR A 325 -3.10 -32.35 6.76
N ASN A 326 -3.85 -31.62 7.57
CA ASN A 326 -4.74 -32.15 8.60
C ASN A 326 -6.05 -31.36 8.61
N LYS A 327 -7.17 -32.04 8.28
CA LYS A 327 -8.49 -31.43 8.12
C LYS A 327 -9.03 -30.74 9.37
N THR A 328 -8.46 -31.00 10.53
CA THR A 328 -8.83 -30.36 11.79
C THR A 328 -8.07 -29.04 12.01
N TYR A 329 -6.89 -28.86 11.43
CA TYR A 329 -6.07 -27.66 11.61
C TYR A 329 -6.37 -26.65 10.52
N THR A 330 -6.79 -25.44 10.89
CA THR A 330 -7.05 -24.37 9.95
C THR A 330 -6.34 -23.10 10.40
N ASP A 331 -5.58 -22.51 9.49
CA ASP A 331 -4.90 -21.21 9.59
C ASP A 331 -5.57 -20.19 8.65
N THR A 332 -5.97 -20.61 7.45
CA THR A 332 -6.63 -19.74 6.46
C THR A 332 -7.84 -18.96 7.00
N PRO A 333 -8.79 -19.56 7.75
CA PRO A 333 -9.92 -18.79 8.29
C PRO A 333 -9.50 -17.77 9.36
N GLN A 334 -8.50 -18.10 10.19
CA GLN A 334 -7.96 -17.18 11.19
C GLN A 334 -7.27 -16.01 10.49
N TYR A 335 -6.45 -16.27 9.46
CA TYR A 335 -5.85 -15.22 8.65
C TYR A 335 -6.89 -14.33 7.97
N ARG A 336 -7.85 -14.90 7.24
CA ARG A 336 -8.84 -14.15 6.44
C ARG A 336 -9.87 -13.39 7.29
N ASN A 337 -10.40 -14.03 8.32
CA ASN A 337 -11.52 -13.46 9.07
C ASN A 337 -11.05 -12.61 10.25
N ASP A 338 -9.94 -13.00 10.91
CA ASP A 338 -9.48 -12.32 12.10
C ASP A 338 -8.46 -11.24 11.75
N PHE A 339 -7.33 -11.63 11.18
CA PHE A 339 -6.28 -10.66 10.85
C PHE A 339 -6.69 -9.75 9.69
N ARG A 340 -7.03 -10.31 8.54
CA ARG A 340 -7.40 -9.53 7.35
C ARG A 340 -8.70 -8.77 7.55
N GLY A 341 -9.68 -9.36 8.24
CA GLY A 341 -10.89 -8.65 8.64
C GLY A 341 -10.62 -7.41 9.50
N ASP A 342 -9.67 -7.48 10.44
CA ASP A 342 -9.27 -6.33 11.27
C ASP A 342 -8.52 -5.26 10.46
N ILE A 343 -7.64 -5.65 9.53
CA ILE A 343 -6.97 -4.71 8.61
C ILE A 343 -7.99 -4.01 7.71
N ASP A 344 -8.93 -4.75 7.11
CA ASP A 344 -9.96 -4.17 6.25
C ASP A 344 -10.85 -3.19 7.01
N ALA A 345 -11.16 -3.49 8.28
CA ALA A 345 -11.88 -2.58 9.16
C ALA A 345 -11.05 -1.33 9.47
N PHE A 346 -9.76 -1.50 9.80
CA PHE A 346 -8.84 -0.39 10.07
C PHE A 346 -8.73 0.55 8.87
N VAL A 347 -8.47 0.03 7.68
CA VAL A 347 -8.33 0.83 6.45
C VAL A 347 -9.61 1.61 6.17
N ARG A 348 -10.78 0.96 6.33
CA ARG A 348 -12.08 1.61 6.16
C ARG A 348 -12.32 2.73 7.16
N GLU A 349 -11.95 2.54 8.43
CA GLU A 349 -12.05 3.55 9.48
C GLU A 349 -11.15 4.78 9.21
N HIS A 350 -10.02 4.56 8.53
CA HIS A 350 -9.05 5.62 8.23
C HIS A 350 -9.31 6.35 6.90
N GLY A 351 -10.31 5.91 6.13
CA GLY A 351 -10.87 6.63 4.98
C GLY A 351 -9.82 6.98 3.92
N THR A 352 -9.63 8.27 3.67
CA THR A 352 -8.74 8.81 2.62
C THR A 352 -7.29 8.98 3.07
N LYS A 353 -6.93 8.55 4.28
CA LYS A 353 -5.53 8.60 4.74
C LYS A 353 -4.67 7.63 3.93
N ASN A 354 -3.42 8.02 3.67
CA ASN A 354 -2.44 7.11 3.10
C ASN A 354 -2.08 6.04 4.14
N VAL A 355 -2.46 4.80 3.87
CA VAL A 355 -2.14 3.63 4.69
C VAL A 355 -1.33 2.67 3.84
N TYR A 356 -0.23 2.19 4.41
CA TYR A 356 0.66 1.20 3.81
C TYR A 356 0.89 0.08 4.81
N ALA A 357 1.34 -1.08 4.35
CA ALA A 357 1.69 -2.18 5.22
C ALA A 357 3.08 -2.73 4.88
N ILE A 358 3.73 -3.38 5.85
CA ILE A 358 4.95 -4.16 5.63
C ILE A 358 4.90 -5.46 6.45
N CYS A 359 5.19 -6.59 5.82
CA CYS A 359 5.38 -7.88 6.50
C CYS A 359 6.84 -8.12 6.78
N LEU A 360 7.22 -8.24 8.06
CA LEU A 360 8.60 -8.39 8.51
C LEU A 360 9.12 -9.83 8.42
N GLY A 361 8.68 -10.63 7.43
CA GLY A 361 9.13 -12.00 7.20
C GLY A 361 8.24 -13.11 7.74
N ASP A 362 8.67 -14.34 7.47
CA ASP A 362 7.98 -15.60 7.77
C ASP A 362 6.59 -15.65 7.14
N LEU A 363 6.58 -15.32 5.84
CA LEU A 363 5.38 -15.21 5.01
C LEU A 363 4.66 -16.57 4.94
N THR A 364 5.44 -17.63 4.86
CA THR A 364 4.96 -19.02 4.85
C THR A 364 5.62 -19.85 5.94
N TRP A 365 5.10 -21.05 6.19
CA TRP A 365 5.78 -22.03 7.02
C TRP A 365 6.42 -23.10 6.12
N ASP A 366 7.69 -22.92 5.79
CA ASP A 366 8.53 -23.76 4.92
C ASP A 366 8.31 -25.28 5.03
N ILE A 367 8.09 -25.87 6.22
CA ILE A 367 7.82 -27.32 6.38
C ILE A 367 6.63 -27.79 5.50
N TYR A 368 5.71 -26.91 5.15
CA TYR A 368 4.55 -27.18 4.31
C TYR A 368 4.83 -27.09 2.81
N TRP A 369 6.04 -26.67 2.42
CA TRP A 369 6.51 -26.70 1.04
C TRP A 369 6.76 -28.15 0.63
N TYR A 370 7.51 -28.91 1.43
CA TYR A 370 7.93 -30.28 1.05
C TYR A 370 7.60 -31.34 2.10
N ASP A 371 7.99 -31.17 3.37
CA ASP A 371 7.86 -32.23 4.39
C ASP A 371 6.42 -32.67 4.64
N LYS A 372 5.49 -31.72 4.68
CA LYS A 372 4.06 -32.01 4.89
C LYS A 372 3.32 -32.37 3.60
N GLY A 373 3.99 -32.28 2.45
CA GLY A 373 3.45 -32.66 1.15
C GLY A 373 2.30 -31.79 0.64
N THR A 374 2.07 -30.61 1.22
CA THR A 374 0.99 -29.70 0.83
C THR A 374 1.36 -28.75 -0.29
N LEU A 375 2.66 -28.57 -0.56
CA LEU A 375 3.19 -27.64 -1.55
C LEU A 375 2.65 -26.21 -1.35
N TYR A 376 2.50 -25.77 -0.10
CA TYR A 376 2.10 -24.39 0.20
C TYR A 376 3.36 -23.52 0.22
N THR A 377 3.67 -22.86 -0.88
CA THR A 377 4.91 -22.09 -1.12
C THR A 377 4.64 -20.58 -1.20
N LEU A 378 5.68 -19.79 -1.50
CA LEU A 378 5.56 -18.34 -1.71
C LEU A 378 4.56 -17.99 -2.82
N GLU A 379 4.37 -18.83 -3.85
CA GLU A 379 3.34 -18.59 -4.87
C GLU A 379 1.92 -18.60 -4.27
N ASN A 380 1.66 -19.48 -3.30
CA ASN A 380 0.38 -19.52 -2.61
C ASN A 380 0.18 -18.28 -1.74
N TYR A 381 1.22 -17.88 -1.01
CA TYR A 381 1.20 -16.64 -0.23
C TYR A 381 0.96 -15.43 -1.13
N ARG A 382 1.70 -15.29 -2.24
CA ARG A 382 1.56 -14.21 -3.22
C ARG A 382 0.13 -14.11 -3.72
N LYS A 383 -0.52 -15.24 -4.00
CA LYS A 383 -1.92 -15.28 -4.41
C LYS A 383 -2.88 -14.89 -3.28
N GLU A 384 -2.61 -15.31 -2.05
CA GLU A 384 -3.43 -15.01 -0.87
C GLU A 384 -3.44 -13.51 -0.54
N ILE A 385 -2.33 -12.81 -0.77
CA ILE A 385 -2.21 -11.37 -0.49
C ILE A 385 -2.56 -10.47 -1.68
N GLU A 386 -2.90 -11.01 -2.85
CA GLU A 386 -3.15 -10.24 -4.08
C GLU A 386 -4.16 -9.09 -3.87
N ASN A 387 -5.18 -9.32 -3.03
CA ASN A 387 -6.19 -8.33 -2.68
C ASN A 387 -5.99 -7.75 -1.25
N PHE A 388 -4.74 -7.58 -0.79
CA PHE A 388 -4.47 -6.80 0.42
C PHE A 388 -4.95 -5.35 0.20
N PRO A 389 -5.68 -4.74 1.15
CA PRO A 389 -6.41 -3.48 0.88
C PRO A 389 -5.50 -2.25 0.70
N VAL A 390 -4.21 -2.39 0.95
CA VAL A 390 -3.20 -1.33 0.87
C VAL A 390 -1.91 -1.88 0.25
N PRO A 391 -1.03 -1.02 -0.29
CA PRO A 391 0.28 -1.45 -0.74
C PRO A 391 1.06 -2.14 0.40
N TYR A 392 1.57 -3.34 0.13
CA TYR A 392 2.10 -4.26 1.14
C TYR A 392 3.53 -4.67 0.80
N PHE A 393 4.49 -4.01 1.45
CA PHE A 393 5.92 -4.31 1.34
C PHE A 393 6.27 -5.61 2.07
N GLN A 394 7.35 -6.26 1.65
CA GLN A 394 7.73 -7.59 2.14
C GLN A 394 9.20 -7.62 2.54
N VAL A 395 9.47 -8.17 3.72
CA VAL A 395 10.79 -8.55 4.22
C VAL A 395 10.86 -10.07 4.17
N MET A 396 12.05 -10.61 3.91
CA MET A 396 12.28 -12.05 3.95
C MET A 396 12.45 -12.52 5.40
N GLY A 397 11.85 -13.66 5.79
CA GLY A 397 12.10 -14.33 7.06
C GLY A 397 12.84 -15.66 6.89
N ASN A 398 13.22 -16.30 8.00
CA ASN A 398 13.97 -17.55 7.94
C ASN A 398 13.15 -18.73 7.39
N HIS A 399 11.81 -18.65 7.43
CA HIS A 399 10.91 -19.63 6.82
C HIS A 399 10.56 -19.33 5.35
N ASP A 400 11.18 -18.31 4.75
CA ASP A 400 10.96 -17.97 3.34
C ASP A 400 12.09 -18.45 2.40
N TYR A 401 13.16 -19.04 2.97
CA TYR A 401 14.19 -19.74 2.21
C TYR A 401 13.70 -21.09 1.69
N ASP A 402 14.07 -21.44 0.45
CA ASP A 402 13.85 -22.77 -0.09
C ASP A 402 14.83 -23.77 0.56
N MET A 403 14.28 -24.62 1.43
CA MET A 403 15.03 -25.60 2.21
C MET A 403 15.78 -26.67 1.39
N LYS A 404 15.53 -26.78 0.08
CA LYS A 404 16.26 -27.73 -0.79
C LYS A 404 17.64 -27.24 -1.19
N PHE A 405 17.95 -25.97 -0.96
CA PHE A 405 19.26 -25.42 -1.22
C PHE A 405 20.08 -25.36 0.07
N THR A 406 21.40 -25.36 -0.08
CA THR A 406 22.37 -25.28 1.02
C THR A 406 23.15 -23.97 1.02
N ASP A 407 23.08 -23.22 -0.08
CA ASP A 407 23.67 -21.91 -0.30
C ASP A 407 22.62 -20.82 -0.05
N ASP A 408 23.03 -19.75 0.62
CA ASP A 408 22.18 -18.62 0.99
C ASP A 408 21.54 -17.94 -0.22
N PHE A 409 22.35 -17.65 -1.24
CA PHE A 409 21.88 -16.96 -2.43
C PHE A 409 20.86 -17.82 -3.17
N GLU A 410 21.14 -19.10 -3.40
CA GLU A 410 20.21 -20.01 -4.10
C GLU A 410 18.92 -20.25 -3.31
N ALA A 411 19.02 -20.40 -1.98
CA ALA A 411 17.87 -20.63 -1.10
C ALA A 411 16.88 -19.44 -1.11
N ALA A 412 17.38 -18.21 -1.20
CA ALA A 412 16.54 -17.01 -1.37
C ALA A 412 16.02 -16.81 -2.82
N GLY A 413 16.37 -17.69 -3.76
CA GLY A 413 16.00 -17.55 -5.18
C GLY A 413 14.50 -17.57 -5.44
N ALA A 414 13.72 -18.35 -4.67
CA ALA A 414 12.26 -18.36 -4.78
C ALA A 414 11.67 -16.99 -4.38
N PHE A 415 12.15 -16.42 -3.27
CA PHE A 415 11.74 -15.09 -2.81
C PHE A 415 12.03 -14.02 -3.87
N ARG A 416 13.26 -13.99 -4.41
CA ARG A 416 13.65 -13.01 -5.45
C ARG A 416 12.79 -13.08 -6.71
N ARG A 417 12.31 -14.27 -7.08
CA ARG A 417 11.47 -14.46 -8.28
C ARG A 417 10.00 -14.14 -8.05
N ILE A 418 9.46 -14.44 -6.87
CA ILE A 418 8.01 -14.44 -6.61
C ILE A 418 7.56 -13.18 -5.86
N ILE A 419 8.40 -12.71 -4.93
CA ILE A 419 8.09 -11.61 -4.01
C ILE A 419 8.82 -10.34 -4.45
N GLY A 420 10.15 -10.40 -4.61
CA GLY A 420 10.99 -9.28 -5.03
C GLY A 420 12.38 -9.28 -4.40
N PRO A 421 13.17 -8.20 -4.54
CA PRO A 421 14.50 -8.08 -3.95
C PRO A 421 14.49 -8.39 -2.44
N THR A 422 15.51 -9.10 -1.94
CA THR A 422 15.63 -9.45 -0.51
C THR A 422 16.00 -8.25 0.36
N TYR A 423 16.54 -7.19 -0.24
CA TYR A 423 16.80 -5.91 0.39
C TYR A 423 16.62 -4.78 -0.64
N TYR A 424 16.07 -3.65 -0.19
CA TYR A 424 15.72 -2.49 -1.00
C TYR A 424 15.37 -1.30 -0.10
N SER A 425 15.18 -0.11 -0.67
CA SER A 425 14.74 1.07 0.08
C SER A 425 13.57 1.76 -0.61
N PHE A 426 12.85 2.59 0.14
CA PHE A 426 11.80 3.47 -0.37
C PHE A 426 11.53 4.61 0.62
N ASN A 427 10.88 5.67 0.17
CA ASN A 427 10.48 6.78 1.02
C ASN A 427 8.96 6.94 1.00
N LEU A 428 8.38 7.17 2.18
CA LEU A 428 7.01 7.66 2.31
C LEU A 428 7.09 8.99 3.06
N GLY A 429 6.71 10.07 2.38
CA GLY A 429 6.86 11.42 2.91
C GLY A 429 8.31 11.75 3.21
N ASP A 430 8.58 12.15 4.45
CA ASP A 430 9.92 12.44 4.97
C ASP A 430 10.56 11.29 5.73
N VAL A 431 10.02 10.08 5.61
CA VAL A 431 10.56 8.89 6.27
C VAL A 431 11.20 7.98 5.25
N HIS A 432 12.44 7.59 5.51
CA HIS A 432 13.18 6.62 4.71
C HIS A 432 13.00 5.23 5.31
N TYR A 433 12.63 4.26 4.48
CA TYR A 433 12.47 2.85 4.83
C TYR A 433 13.52 2.04 4.09
N VAL A 434 14.29 1.24 4.83
CA VAL A 434 15.21 0.28 4.27
C VAL A 434 14.86 -1.12 4.73
N VAL A 435 14.71 -2.03 3.79
CA VAL A 435 14.44 -3.45 4.01
C VAL A 435 15.75 -4.21 3.86
N LEU A 436 16.08 -5.04 4.83
CA LEU A 436 17.31 -5.84 4.86
C LEU A 436 16.98 -7.31 5.13
N ASP A 437 17.72 -8.19 4.46
CA ASP A 437 17.78 -9.60 4.82
C ASP A 437 18.89 -9.79 5.84
N ASN A 438 18.53 -9.99 7.10
CA ASN A 438 19.48 -10.15 8.19
C ASN A 438 19.64 -11.60 8.65
N MET A 439 19.29 -12.55 7.78
CA MET A 439 19.60 -13.96 7.95
C MET A 439 20.63 -14.35 6.91
N TYR A 440 21.54 -15.23 7.32
CA TYR A 440 22.50 -15.85 6.45
C TYR A 440 22.27 -17.36 6.54
N TYR A 441 21.67 -17.94 5.51
CA TYR A 441 21.23 -19.32 5.51
C TYR A 441 22.41 -20.30 5.38
N ILE A 442 22.53 -21.23 6.34
CA ILE A 442 23.64 -22.19 6.47
C ILE A 442 23.07 -23.60 6.54
N ASN A 443 22.37 -24.04 5.50
CA ASN A 443 21.70 -25.33 5.53
C ASN A 443 22.60 -26.51 5.11
N LYS A 444 23.81 -26.61 5.66
CA LYS A 444 24.80 -27.64 5.26
C LYS A 444 24.37 -29.07 5.60
N ASN A 445 23.49 -29.25 6.58
CA ASN A 445 23.04 -30.56 7.07
C ASN A 445 21.54 -30.81 6.82
N GLU A 446 20.89 -30.03 5.95
CA GLU A 446 19.43 -30.07 5.74
C GLU A 446 18.62 -29.78 7.03
N ASP A 447 19.23 -29.06 7.98
CA ASP A 447 18.66 -28.70 9.29
C ASP A 447 18.06 -27.29 9.34
N ARG A 448 18.13 -26.56 8.22
CA ARG A 448 17.58 -25.20 8.00
C ARG A 448 18.16 -24.16 8.94
N SER A 449 19.40 -24.39 9.36
CA SER A 449 20.10 -23.43 10.19
C SER A 449 20.46 -22.18 9.42
N HIS A 450 20.50 -21.07 10.14
CA HIS A 450 20.92 -19.77 9.65
C HIS A 450 21.65 -19.04 10.77
N ASP A 451 22.51 -18.10 10.38
CA ASP A 451 23.10 -17.12 11.26
C ASP A 451 22.37 -15.80 11.11
N THR A 452 22.33 -14.99 12.17
CA THR A 452 21.66 -13.69 12.13
C THR A 452 22.68 -12.56 12.07
N TYR A 453 22.76 -11.88 10.92
CA TYR A 453 23.52 -10.65 10.67
C TYR A 453 23.20 -10.12 9.26
N VAL A 454 23.46 -8.84 9.01
CA VAL A 454 23.45 -8.27 7.65
C VAL A 454 24.86 -8.44 7.07
N ASP A 455 24.97 -9.10 5.91
CA ASP A 455 26.27 -9.42 5.31
C ASP A 455 27.01 -8.18 4.76
N ASP A 456 28.29 -8.34 4.46
CA ASP A 456 29.16 -7.24 4.01
C ASP A 456 28.73 -6.64 2.66
N GLU A 457 28.15 -7.42 1.74
CA GLU A 457 27.68 -6.92 0.46
C GLU A 457 26.43 -6.03 0.68
N GLN A 458 25.48 -6.49 1.50
CA GLN A 458 24.31 -5.71 1.90
C GLN A 458 24.69 -4.45 2.68
N LEU A 459 25.64 -4.53 3.62
CA LEU A 459 26.12 -3.35 4.36
C LEU A 459 26.83 -2.34 3.45
N ALA A 460 27.54 -2.81 2.42
CA ALA A 460 28.17 -1.92 1.44
C ALA A 460 27.12 -1.21 0.58
N TRP A 461 26.07 -1.92 0.14
CA TRP A 461 24.94 -1.31 -0.55
C TRP A 461 24.19 -0.30 0.33
N LEU A 462 23.87 -0.67 1.57
CA LEU A 462 23.19 0.19 2.54
C LEU A 462 23.92 1.52 2.72
N LYS A 463 25.26 1.51 2.81
CA LYS A 463 26.04 2.74 2.91
C LYS A 463 25.86 3.65 1.69
N LYS A 464 25.85 3.09 0.48
CA LYS A 464 25.62 3.85 -0.77
C LYS A 464 24.19 4.42 -0.81
N ASP A 465 23.20 3.65 -0.39
CA ASP A 465 21.80 4.11 -0.33
C ASP A 465 21.63 5.27 0.67
N LEU A 466 22.20 5.14 1.87
CA LEU A 466 22.15 6.17 2.92
C LEU A 466 22.90 7.47 2.57
N GLU A 467 23.81 7.46 1.59
CA GLU A 467 24.43 8.70 1.08
C GLU A 467 23.41 9.64 0.43
N HIS A 468 22.26 9.12 0.01
CA HIS A 468 21.15 9.88 -0.58
C HIS A 468 20.07 10.28 0.44
N VAL A 469 20.24 9.95 1.72
CA VAL A 469 19.25 10.19 2.77
C VAL A 469 19.71 11.33 3.68
N ASP A 470 18.85 12.34 3.83
CA ASP A 470 19.09 13.41 4.80
C ASP A 470 19.08 12.83 6.23
N LYS A 471 20.18 13.04 6.96
CA LYS A 471 20.36 12.53 8.32
C LYS A 471 19.37 13.11 9.34
N SER A 472 18.67 14.21 9.03
CA SER A 472 17.60 14.72 9.89
C SER A 472 16.28 13.94 9.76
N LYS A 473 16.11 13.15 8.70
CA LYS A 473 14.89 12.37 8.46
C LYS A 473 14.90 11.08 9.28
N PRO A 474 13.74 10.60 9.78
CA PRO A 474 13.65 9.29 10.41
C PRO A 474 13.97 8.17 9.42
N VAL A 475 14.69 7.16 9.89
CA VAL A 475 14.99 5.95 9.13
C VAL A 475 14.35 4.74 9.80
N PHE A 476 13.57 3.97 9.06
CA PHE A 476 13.03 2.69 9.49
C PHE A 476 13.85 1.58 8.84
N VAL A 477 14.45 0.72 9.66
CA VAL A 477 15.22 -0.46 9.23
C VAL A 477 14.36 -1.68 9.50
N CYS A 478 13.79 -2.22 8.43
CA CYS A 478 12.86 -3.33 8.46
C CYS A 478 13.63 -4.63 8.17
N MET A 479 13.68 -5.52 9.16
CA MET A 479 14.40 -6.79 9.09
C MET A 479 13.61 -7.85 9.86
N HIS A 480 14.00 -9.12 9.77
CA HIS A 480 13.20 -10.18 10.41
C HIS A 480 13.66 -10.48 11.83
N CYS A 481 14.94 -10.78 12.05
CA CYS A 481 15.44 -11.05 13.40
C CYS A 481 15.87 -9.77 14.13
N SER A 482 15.77 -9.74 15.46
CA SER A 482 16.18 -8.57 16.25
C SER A 482 17.70 -8.43 16.38
N ALA A 483 18.20 -7.20 16.25
CA ALA A 483 19.60 -6.81 16.40
C ALA A 483 20.08 -6.85 17.85
N TYR A 484 19.17 -6.66 18.81
CA TYR A 484 19.47 -6.75 20.23
C TYR A 484 18.61 -7.79 20.97
N ALA A 485 19.18 -8.32 22.06
CA ALA A 485 18.53 -9.27 22.95
C ALA A 485 18.33 -8.64 24.34
N ILE A 486 17.18 -8.93 24.94
CA ILE A 486 16.89 -8.56 26.33
C ILE A 486 17.25 -9.73 27.23
N THR A 487 18.27 -9.55 28.07
CA THR A 487 18.79 -10.58 28.98
C THR A 487 18.14 -10.56 30.36
N GLY A 488 17.54 -9.43 30.75
CA GLY A 488 16.83 -9.28 32.01
C GLY A 488 16.21 -7.88 32.17
N VAL A 489 15.64 -7.64 33.34
CA VAL A 489 15.08 -6.36 33.76
C VAL A 489 15.55 -5.99 35.16
N SER A 490 15.79 -4.71 35.39
CA SER A 490 16.08 -4.15 36.72
C SER A 490 15.72 -2.68 36.75
N ASN A 491 15.13 -2.21 37.86
CA ASN A 491 14.75 -0.80 38.05
C ASN A 491 13.90 -0.22 36.89
N ASN A 492 12.91 -0.97 36.41
CA ASN A 492 12.04 -0.60 35.29
C ASN A 492 12.79 -0.34 33.96
N LYS A 493 13.93 -1.00 33.77
CA LYS A 493 14.79 -0.91 32.59
C LYS A 493 15.24 -2.31 32.13
N VAL A 494 15.37 -2.48 30.81
CA VAL A 494 15.86 -3.71 30.19
C VAL A 494 17.39 -3.76 30.15
N ASN A 495 17.94 -4.96 30.34
CA ASN A 495 19.36 -5.25 30.13
C ASN A 495 19.55 -5.75 28.70
N VAL A 496 20.29 -5.00 27.89
CA VAL A 496 20.40 -5.19 26.44
C VAL A 496 21.78 -5.71 26.05
N THR A 497 21.85 -6.69 25.17
CA THR A 497 23.10 -7.17 24.57
C THR A 497 22.95 -7.31 23.05
N PRO A 498 24.02 -7.14 22.26
CA PRO A 498 24.02 -7.46 20.83
C PRO A 498 23.55 -8.90 20.57
N ASN A 499 22.75 -9.11 19.53
CA ASN A 499 22.21 -10.42 19.16
C ASN A 499 22.84 -11.03 17.90
N PHE A 500 23.31 -10.19 16.96
CA PHE A 500 23.89 -10.70 15.71
C PHE A 500 25.29 -11.28 15.92
N LYS A 501 25.64 -12.26 15.08
CA LYS A 501 26.97 -12.86 15.06
C LYS A 501 28.03 -11.88 14.56
N ASN A 502 29.30 -12.22 14.80
CA ASN A 502 30.48 -11.59 14.18
C ASN A 502 30.47 -10.05 14.17
N SER A 503 30.21 -9.41 15.31
CA SER A 503 30.09 -7.94 15.45
C SER A 503 29.03 -7.28 14.54
N GLY A 504 28.14 -8.07 13.92
CA GLY A 504 27.15 -7.61 12.95
C GLY A 504 26.18 -6.57 13.49
N THR A 505 25.79 -6.65 14.77
CA THR A 505 24.93 -5.63 15.40
C THR A 505 25.61 -4.26 15.39
N ALA A 506 26.90 -4.21 15.72
CA ALA A 506 27.67 -2.97 15.72
C ALA A 506 27.92 -2.48 14.29
N ALA A 507 28.25 -3.39 13.36
CA ALA A 507 28.45 -3.05 11.96
C ALA A 507 27.20 -2.42 11.32
N LEU A 508 26.01 -2.96 11.60
CA LEU A 508 24.74 -2.37 11.18
C LEU A 508 24.49 -1.01 11.85
N GLY A 509 24.60 -0.95 13.18
CA GLY A 509 24.38 0.31 13.93
C GLY A 509 25.31 1.43 13.49
N ASP A 510 26.54 1.11 13.07
CA ASP A 510 27.53 2.06 12.59
C ASP A 510 27.13 2.75 11.28
N CYS A 511 26.34 2.10 10.42
CA CYS A 511 25.79 2.72 9.22
C CYS A 511 24.87 3.91 9.53
N PHE A 512 24.22 3.90 10.71
CA PHE A 512 23.26 4.93 11.10
C PHE A 512 23.84 5.99 12.06
N LYS A 513 25.16 6.04 12.22
CA LYS A 513 25.82 7.11 12.99
C LYS A 513 25.55 8.48 12.35
N GLY A 514 24.99 9.38 13.17
CA GLY A 514 24.65 10.75 12.80
C GLY A 514 23.22 10.94 12.29
N PHE A 515 22.43 9.87 12.13
CA PHE A 515 20.99 10.00 11.88
C PHE A 515 20.26 10.40 13.16
N ALA A 516 19.29 11.31 13.04
CA ALA A 516 18.57 11.87 14.17
C ALA A 516 17.67 10.83 14.87
N SER A 517 17.02 9.96 14.10
CA SER A 517 16.08 8.96 14.60
C SER A 517 16.08 7.72 13.72
N VAL A 518 16.22 6.55 14.33
CA VAL A 518 16.27 5.26 13.63
C VAL A 518 15.35 4.28 14.36
N HIS A 519 14.48 3.61 13.61
CA HIS A 519 13.56 2.59 14.12
C HIS A 519 13.88 1.25 13.49
N TYR A 520 14.37 0.30 14.28
CA TYR A 520 14.50 -1.09 13.86
C TYR A 520 13.15 -1.78 14.04
N LEU A 521 12.58 -2.35 12.97
CA LEU A 521 11.33 -3.09 13.00
C LEU A 521 11.64 -4.58 12.75
N THR A 522 11.33 -5.45 13.71
CA THR A 522 11.66 -6.89 13.65
C THR A 522 10.53 -7.82 14.08
N GLY A 523 10.59 -9.08 13.65
CA GLY A 523 9.67 -10.18 13.97
C GLY A 523 10.39 -11.38 14.59
N ASP A 524 10.18 -12.59 14.03
CA ASP A 524 10.82 -13.89 14.32
C ASP A 524 10.46 -14.50 15.69
N THR A 525 10.51 -13.69 16.74
CA THR A 525 10.41 -14.18 18.11
C THR A 525 8.98 -14.48 18.57
N HIS A 526 7.96 -13.99 17.85
CA HIS A 526 6.53 -14.05 18.19
C HIS A 526 6.20 -13.49 19.59
N ILE A 527 6.89 -12.44 20.01
CA ILE A 527 6.66 -11.74 21.28
C ILE A 527 6.75 -10.25 21.05
N ASN A 528 6.01 -9.45 21.82
CA ASN A 528 6.25 -8.02 21.83
C ASN A 528 7.39 -7.67 22.80
N ARG A 529 8.36 -6.90 22.32
CA ARG A 529 9.39 -6.26 23.14
C ARG A 529 9.90 -5.00 22.44
N ALA A 530 10.36 -4.07 23.25
CA ALA A 530 10.98 -2.85 22.76
C ALA A 530 12.29 -2.57 23.50
N VAL A 531 13.26 -2.01 22.77
CA VAL A 531 14.47 -1.43 23.34
C VAL A 531 14.45 0.06 23.04
N ALA A 532 14.26 0.86 24.08
CA ALA A 532 14.21 2.31 23.96
C ALA A 532 15.59 2.91 23.69
N ASN A 533 15.61 4.08 23.06
CA ASN A 533 16.82 4.86 22.77
C ASN A 533 17.71 5.04 24.00
N GLU A 534 17.10 5.35 25.15
CA GLU A 534 17.75 5.51 26.44
C GLU A 534 18.28 4.19 27.05
N ASP A 535 17.84 3.06 26.52
CA ASP A 535 18.26 1.71 26.92
C ASP A 535 19.27 1.07 25.98
N MET A 536 19.53 1.70 24.83
CA MET A 536 20.54 1.24 23.89
C MET A 536 21.97 1.31 24.47
N PRO A 537 22.88 0.44 24.00
CA PRO A 537 24.30 0.57 24.30
C PRO A 537 24.86 1.94 23.89
N ALA A 538 25.92 2.38 24.59
CA ALA A 538 26.55 3.67 24.33
C ALA A 538 26.98 3.81 22.85
N GLY A 539 26.64 4.95 22.25
CA GLY A 539 26.91 5.25 20.84
C GLY A 539 25.74 4.95 19.89
N TYR A 540 24.66 4.32 20.37
CA TYR A 540 23.50 3.91 19.56
C TYR A 540 22.16 4.48 20.08
N GLY A 541 22.20 5.55 20.89
CA GLY A 541 21.02 6.16 21.50
C GLY A 541 20.06 6.88 20.53
N ASN A 542 20.35 6.88 19.23
CA ASN A 542 19.43 7.32 18.18
C ASN A 542 18.53 6.17 17.67
N ILE A 543 18.80 4.93 18.05
CA ILE A 543 18.07 3.73 17.61
C ILE A 543 17.00 3.35 18.63
N PHE A 544 15.79 3.10 18.16
CA PHE A 544 14.74 2.40 18.87
C PHE A 544 14.53 1.04 18.20
N GLU A 545 14.54 -0.07 18.95
CA GLU A 545 14.19 -1.38 18.37
C GLU A 545 12.80 -1.82 18.82
N HIS A 546 11.96 -2.10 17.83
CA HIS A 546 10.65 -2.70 17.96
C HIS A 546 10.74 -4.15 17.51
N ASN A 547 10.34 -5.06 18.36
CA ASN A 547 10.14 -6.45 17.98
C ASN A 547 8.68 -6.82 18.27
N MET A 548 7.98 -7.24 17.22
CA MET A 548 6.54 -7.41 17.25
C MET A 548 6.11 -8.84 17.60
N GLY A 549 4.96 -8.96 18.27
CA GLY A 549 4.22 -10.20 18.31
C GLY A 549 3.80 -10.66 16.91
N ALA A 550 3.54 -11.95 16.75
CA ALA A 550 3.22 -12.52 15.44
C ALA A 550 1.74 -12.32 15.06
N VAL A 551 1.48 -12.18 13.76
CA VAL A 551 0.12 -12.26 13.20
C VAL A 551 -0.49 -13.62 13.52
N CYS A 552 0.26 -14.71 13.37
CA CYS A 552 -0.27 -16.03 13.70
C CYS A 552 -0.41 -16.30 15.22
N ALA A 553 -0.08 -15.32 16.07
CA ALA A 553 0.12 -15.54 17.50
C ALA A 553 1.09 -16.71 17.75
N SER A 554 0.68 -17.76 18.45
CA SER A 554 1.48 -18.98 18.59
C SER A 554 1.19 -19.98 17.45
N TRP A 555 1.64 -19.68 16.23
CA TRP A 555 1.49 -20.51 15.01
C TRP A 555 0.05 -20.99 14.75
N TRP A 556 -0.91 -20.08 14.94
CA TRP A 556 -2.35 -20.33 14.81
C TRP A 556 -2.88 -21.44 15.74
N TRP A 557 -2.10 -21.85 16.75
CA TRP A 557 -2.48 -22.93 17.66
C TRP A 557 -3.41 -22.47 18.76
N THR A 558 -3.23 -21.29 19.32
CA THR A 558 -4.16 -20.77 20.34
C THR A 558 -5.55 -20.59 19.74
N GLY A 559 -5.65 -20.13 18.49
CA GLY A 559 -6.96 -19.94 17.84
C GLY A 559 -7.63 -21.29 17.54
N TYR A 560 -6.83 -22.32 17.24
CA TYR A 560 -7.33 -23.67 17.07
C TYR A 560 -7.71 -24.37 18.39
N ILE A 561 -6.86 -24.32 19.41
CA ILE A 561 -7.00 -25.07 20.67
C ILE A 561 -7.96 -24.37 21.63
N SER A 562 -7.83 -23.05 21.77
CA SER A 562 -8.46 -22.25 22.82
C SER A 562 -9.34 -21.13 22.29
N GLN A 563 -9.51 -21.05 20.96
CA GLN A 563 -10.38 -20.07 20.28
C GLN A 563 -10.02 -18.61 20.61
N ASN A 564 -8.73 -18.36 20.88
CA ASN A 564 -8.17 -17.03 21.14
C ASN A 564 -6.83 -16.83 20.39
N SER A 565 -6.32 -15.61 20.30
CA SER A 565 -5.13 -15.32 19.49
C SER A 565 -3.99 -14.82 20.36
N ILE A 566 -3.39 -15.67 21.20
CA ILE A 566 -2.42 -15.26 22.22
C ILE A 566 -0.99 -15.64 21.81
N CYS A 567 -0.10 -14.65 21.76
CA CYS A 567 1.34 -14.81 21.53
C CYS A 567 2.02 -15.44 22.75
N LYS A 568 3.27 -15.90 22.59
CA LYS A 568 4.02 -16.61 23.64
C LYS A 568 4.29 -15.75 24.88
N ASP A 569 4.25 -14.44 24.76
CA ASP A 569 4.39 -13.46 25.84
C ASP A 569 3.04 -13.02 26.45
N GLY A 570 1.92 -13.53 25.96
CA GLY A 570 0.59 -13.19 26.43
C GLY A 570 -0.07 -12.01 25.74
N SER A 571 0.60 -11.34 24.80
CA SER A 571 -0.04 -10.34 23.96
C SER A 571 -1.03 -10.99 23.00
N GLU A 572 -2.02 -10.22 22.54
CA GLU A 572 -2.83 -10.65 21.40
C GLU A 572 -1.94 -10.70 20.15
N GLY A 573 -2.16 -11.65 19.25
CA GLY A 573 -1.64 -11.63 17.89
C GLY A 573 -2.19 -10.42 17.15
N GLY A 574 -1.39 -9.80 16.30
CA GLY A 574 -1.74 -8.48 15.79
C GLY A 574 -0.63 -7.84 14.98
N TYR A 575 -0.61 -6.51 15.00
CA TYR A 575 0.29 -5.68 14.22
C TYR A 575 0.60 -4.36 14.95
N MET A 576 1.71 -3.73 14.61
CA MET A 576 2.08 -2.41 15.10
C MET A 576 1.55 -1.35 14.13
N VAL A 577 0.94 -0.30 14.66
CA VAL A 577 0.46 0.85 13.88
C VAL A 577 1.42 2.00 14.11
N PHE A 578 2.12 2.43 13.07
CA PHE A 578 2.93 3.66 13.07
C PHE A 578 2.16 4.79 12.40
N THR A 579 1.99 5.92 13.08
CA THR A 579 1.47 7.15 12.49
C THR A 579 2.62 8.13 12.33
N ASN A 580 2.85 8.56 11.09
CA ASN A 580 3.95 9.45 10.73
C ASN A 580 3.39 10.78 10.24
N ASN A 581 3.99 11.87 10.69
CA ASN A 581 3.73 13.22 10.21
C ASN A 581 5.07 13.95 10.10
N GLY A 582 5.70 13.85 8.92
CA GLY A 582 7.10 14.24 8.75
C GLY A 582 8.00 13.43 9.69
N SER A 583 8.72 14.13 10.58
CA SER A 583 9.59 13.50 11.58
C SER A 583 8.90 13.09 12.90
N ASP A 584 7.61 13.43 13.10
CA ASP A 584 6.86 12.99 14.28
C ASP A 584 6.34 11.56 14.05
N VAL A 585 6.95 10.61 14.75
CA VAL A 585 6.65 9.18 14.67
C VAL A 585 6.01 8.73 15.97
N LYS A 586 4.80 8.19 15.88
CA LYS A 586 4.10 7.55 17.02
C LYS A 586 3.71 6.14 16.67
N TRP A 587 3.59 5.28 17.67
CA TRP A 587 3.25 3.89 17.46
C TRP A 587 2.40 3.30 18.58
N ARG A 588 1.65 2.25 18.24
CA ARG A 588 0.87 1.45 19.20
C ARG A 588 0.71 0.02 18.71
N TRP A 589 0.64 -0.92 19.64
CA TRP A 589 0.25 -2.29 19.31
C TRP A 589 -1.25 -2.36 19.06
N LYS A 590 -1.66 -3.13 18.06
CA LYS A 590 -3.07 -3.41 17.77
C LYS A 590 -3.27 -4.92 17.69
N GLY A 591 -3.82 -5.49 18.75
CA GLY A 591 -4.30 -6.87 18.74
C GLY A 591 -5.44 -7.03 17.73
N MET A 592 -5.44 -8.14 16.98
CA MET A 592 -6.54 -8.44 16.05
C MET A 592 -7.83 -8.69 16.81
N LYS A 593 -8.95 -8.11 16.35
CA LYS A 593 -10.26 -8.19 17.03
C LYS A 593 -10.27 -7.64 18.46
N VAL A 594 -9.24 -6.88 18.85
CA VAL A 594 -9.12 -6.24 20.16
C VAL A 594 -9.18 -4.73 19.97
N ASP A 595 -9.92 -4.05 20.84
CA ASP A 595 -10.01 -2.59 20.83
C ASP A 595 -8.63 -1.95 20.96
N ALA A 596 -8.39 -0.87 20.23
CA ALA A 596 -7.07 -0.25 20.19
C ALA A 596 -6.67 0.43 21.52
N GLY A 597 -7.65 0.73 22.39
CA GLY A 597 -7.44 1.19 23.77
C GLY A 597 -7.05 0.08 24.74
N LYS A 598 -7.04 -1.19 24.32
CA LYS A 598 -6.58 -2.30 25.14
C LYS A 598 -5.09 -2.55 24.89
N GLN A 599 -4.25 -2.14 25.85
CA GLN A 599 -2.79 -2.31 25.77
C GLN A 599 -2.20 -3.18 26.88
N PHE A 600 -3.03 -3.65 27.81
CA PHE A 600 -2.59 -4.53 28.89
C PHE A 600 -3.70 -5.46 29.38
N ARG A 601 -3.29 -6.54 30.05
CA ARG A 601 -4.19 -7.47 30.74
C ARG A 601 -3.78 -7.65 32.20
N SER A 602 -4.75 -7.63 33.11
CA SER A 602 -4.55 -7.87 34.54
C SER A 602 -5.02 -9.27 34.97
N TYR A 603 -4.32 -9.86 35.95
CA TYR A 603 -4.58 -11.19 36.49
C TYR A 603 -4.68 -11.15 38.01
N ASP A 604 -5.78 -11.69 38.57
CA ASP A 604 -5.84 -11.97 40.00
C ASP A 604 -5.08 -13.25 40.32
N MET A 605 -3.87 -13.11 40.88
CA MET A 605 -3.00 -14.26 41.10
C MET A 605 -3.53 -15.19 42.19
N ASN A 606 -4.49 -14.77 43.03
CA ASN A 606 -5.19 -15.69 43.93
C ASN A 606 -5.98 -16.74 43.11
N VAL A 607 -6.66 -16.31 42.06
CA VAL A 607 -7.47 -17.18 41.20
C VAL A 607 -6.57 -18.05 40.32
N VAL A 608 -5.52 -17.47 39.72
CA VAL A 608 -4.52 -18.22 38.93
C VAL A 608 -3.87 -19.31 39.77
N LYS A 609 -3.39 -18.99 40.97
CA LYS A 609 -2.77 -19.99 41.87
C LYS A 609 -3.74 -21.09 42.25
N ASN A 610 -4.98 -20.73 42.63
CA ASN A 610 -5.97 -21.72 42.97
C ASN A 610 -6.24 -22.68 41.78
N HIS A 611 -6.31 -22.15 40.55
CA HIS A 611 -6.42 -23.00 39.36
C HIS A 611 -5.21 -23.94 39.22
N TYR A 612 -3.99 -23.42 39.38
CA TYR A 612 -2.77 -24.23 39.30
C TYR A 612 -2.64 -25.29 40.40
N ASP A 613 -3.21 -25.03 41.58
CA ASP A 613 -3.21 -25.96 42.72
C ASP A 613 -4.31 -27.01 42.64
N THR A 614 -5.40 -26.75 41.91
CA THR A 614 -6.60 -27.61 41.91
C THR A 614 -6.80 -28.38 40.61
N ASP A 615 -6.50 -27.79 39.46
CA ASP A 615 -6.77 -28.36 38.14
C ASP A 615 -5.90 -29.59 37.82
N ALA A 616 -6.54 -30.66 37.32
CA ALA A 616 -5.87 -31.92 37.03
C ALA A 616 -4.93 -31.83 35.82
N SER A 617 -5.30 -31.05 34.79
CA SER A 617 -4.49 -30.86 33.58
C SER A 617 -3.24 -30.06 33.90
N VAL A 618 -3.35 -29.04 34.76
CA VAL A 618 -2.19 -28.28 35.23
C VAL A 618 -1.24 -29.15 36.05
N LYS A 619 -1.75 -30.01 36.94
CA LYS A 619 -0.93 -30.96 37.70
C LYS A 619 -0.18 -31.92 36.78
N ALA A 620 -0.85 -32.48 35.78
CA ALA A 620 -0.23 -33.37 34.80
C ALA A 620 0.85 -32.64 33.98
N PHE A 621 0.56 -31.40 33.56
CA PHE A 621 1.51 -30.53 32.86
C PHE A 621 2.78 -30.30 33.70
N LEU A 622 2.63 -29.86 34.95
CA LEU A 622 3.75 -29.56 35.84
C LEU A 622 4.52 -30.79 36.31
N GLN A 623 3.87 -31.96 36.35
CA GLN A 623 4.58 -33.23 36.58
C GLN A 623 5.55 -33.53 35.45
N LYS A 624 5.16 -33.23 34.20
CA LYS A 624 6.00 -33.43 33.02
C LYS A 624 7.05 -32.33 32.84
N TYR A 625 6.71 -31.09 33.18
CA TYR A 625 7.58 -29.92 33.04
C TYR A 625 7.75 -29.18 34.38
N PRO A 626 8.50 -29.77 35.33
CA PRO A 626 8.61 -29.24 36.70
C PRO A 626 9.32 -27.89 36.81
N LEU A 627 10.01 -27.46 35.74
CA LEU A 627 10.71 -26.17 35.68
C LEU A 627 9.81 -25.01 35.20
N ARG A 628 8.59 -25.29 34.71
CA ARG A 628 7.65 -24.26 34.26
C ARG A 628 7.05 -23.52 35.45
N SER A 629 6.58 -22.28 35.22
CA SER A 629 6.05 -21.47 36.31
C SER A 629 4.88 -22.16 37.00
N ARG A 630 4.94 -22.16 38.34
CA ARG A 630 3.82 -22.57 39.20
C ARG A 630 3.20 -21.38 39.95
N TYR A 631 3.73 -20.18 39.71
CA TYR A 631 3.36 -18.96 40.44
C TYR A 631 3.43 -19.10 41.98
N ALA A 632 4.22 -20.06 42.48
CA ALA A 632 4.29 -20.39 43.90
C ALA A 632 4.87 -19.27 44.75
N ALA A 633 5.79 -18.48 44.17
CA ALA A 633 6.41 -17.32 44.83
C ALA A 633 5.48 -16.09 44.90
N CYS A 634 4.35 -16.07 44.17
CA CYS A 634 3.41 -14.95 44.22
C CYS A 634 2.76 -14.89 45.60
N LYS A 635 2.86 -13.73 46.26
CA LYS A 635 2.24 -13.51 47.57
C LYS A 635 0.72 -13.50 47.47
N ALA A 636 0.03 -13.67 48.60
CA ALA A 636 -1.41 -13.49 48.65
C ALA A 636 -1.78 -12.09 48.15
N ASN A 637 -2.89 -11.98 47.42
CA ASN A 637 -3.42 -10.73 46.86
C ASN A 637 -2.50 -10.04 45.83
N THR A 638 -1.58 -10.81 45.22
CA THR A 638 -0.80 -10.31 44.09
C THR A 638 -1.71 -10.13 42.86
N VAL A 639 -1.51 -9.05 42.13
CA VAL A 639 -2.05 -8.85 40.78
C VAL A 639 -0.91 -8.69 39.80
N TYR A 640 -0.97 -9.43 38.69
CA TYR A 640 -0.06 -9.25 37.56
C TYR A 640 -0.71 -8.38 36.49
N ILE A 641 0.08 -7.55 35.82
CA ILE A 641 -0.33 -6.64 34.75
C ILE A 641 0.65 -6.84 33.58
N ASN A 642 0.19 -7.43 32.49
CA ASN A 642 0.98 -7.67 31.27
C ASN A 642 0.73 -6.54 30.27
N VAL A 643 1.74 -5.72 29.95
CA VAL A 643 1.64 -4.50 29.13
C VAL A 643 2.34 -4.71 27.79
N TRP A 644 1.58 -4.96 26.73
CA TRP A 644 2.10 -5.62 25.53
C TRP A 644 3.18 -4.86 24.77
N ASN A 645 3.08 -3.54 24.66
CA ASN A 645 4.06 -2.73 23.93
C ASN A 645 4.98 -1.91 24.86
N TRP A 646 5.23 -2.43 26.06
CA TRP A 646 5.98 -1.70 27.08
C TRP A 646 7.42 -1.42 26.64
N ASP A 647 7.85 -0.19 26.92
CA ASP A 647 9.24 0.24 26.94
C ASP A 647 9.48 1.11 28.20
N SER A 648 10.74 1.43 28.51
CA SER A 648 11.11 2.15 29.73
C SER A 648 10.56 3.58 29.85
N GLY A 649 10.03 4.15 28.76
CA GLY A 649 9.34 5.45 28.76
C GLY A 649 7.88 5.38 29.23
N TRP A 650 7.30 4.18 29.40
CA TRP A 650 5.92 4.00 29.85
C TRP A 650 5.79 4.16 31.37
N GLN A 651 4.62 4.63 31.81
CA GLN A 651 4.31 4.82 33.23
C GLN A 651 3.14 3.94 33.65
N ILE A 652 3.26 3.30 34.81
CA ILE A 652 2.21 2.43 35.34
C ILE A 652 1.92 2.87 36.77
N SER A 653 0.65 3.12 37.05
CA SER A 653 0.17 3.44 38.40
C SER A 653 -1.02 2.57 38.76
N VAL A 654 -1.06 2.13 40.01
CA VAL A 654 -2.16 1.32 40.53
C VAL A 654 -2.59 1.91 41.86
N LYS A 655 -3.91 2.05 42.05
CA LYS A 655 -4.49 2.51 43.31
C LYS A 655 -5.48 1.48 43.86
N GLU A 656 -5.47 1.32 45.17
CA GLU A 656 -6.46 0.56 45.93
C GLU A 656 -7.15 1.53 46.90
N ASN A 657 -8.47 1.72 46.78
CA ASN A 657 -9.23 2.68 47.59
C ASN A 657 -8.62 4.11 47.58
N GLY A 658 -8.09 4.53 46.44
CA GLY A 658 -7.41 5.83 46.25
C GLY A 658 -5.96 5.89 46.74
N GLN A 659 -5.44 4.87 47.40
CA GLN A 659 -4.05 4.81 47.86
C GLN A 659 -3.15 4.14 46.81
N PRO A 660 -1.97 4.71 46.48
CA PRO A 660 -1.06 4.13 45.51
C PRO A 660 -0.43 2.82 46.02
N LEU A 661 -0.30 1.83 45.13
CA LEU A 661 0.44 0.59 45.37
C LEU A 661 1.82 0.65 44.72
N THR A 662 2.77 -0.12 45.27
CA THR A 662 4.10 -0.27 44.65
C THR A 662 4.00 -1.20 43.44
N VAL A 663 4.34 -0.68 42.27
CA VAL A 663 4.41 -1.44 41.01
C VAL A 663 5.85 -1.90 40.79
N THR A 664 6.04 -3.22 40.62
CA THR A 664 7.37 -3.82 40.40
C THR A 664 7.40 -4.56 39.07
N GLN A 665 8.29 -4.17 38.16
CA GLN A 665 8.55 -4.94 36.95
C GLN A 665 9.19 -6.29 37.30
N ILE A 666 8.69 -7.37 36.70
CA ILE A 666 9.22 -8.72 36.89
C ILE A 666 9.39 -9.42 35.54
N ARG A 667 10.22 -10.47 35.54
CA ARG A 667 10.23 -11.44 34.45
C ARG A 667 9.31 -12.60 34.83
N ALA A 668 8.25 -12.83 34.08
CA ALA A 668 7.32 -13.92 34.33
C ALA A 668 6.78 -14.55 33.04
N GLU A 669 6.30 -15.79 33.16
CA GLU A 669 5.46 -16.40 32.13
C GLU A 669 4.05 -15.81 32.22
N ASP A 670 3.41 -15.59 31.08
CA ASP A 670 2.02 -15.13 31.04
C ASP A 670 1.05 -16.29 31.42
N PRO A 671 0.14 -16.10 32.40
CA PRO A 671 -0.81 -17.13 32.79
C PRO A 671 -1.76 -17.55 31.66
N LEU A 672 -2.21 -16.60 30.82
CA LEU A 672 -3.20 -16.87 29.79
C LEU A 672 -2.60 -17.69 28.64
N HIS A 673 -1.38 -17.41 28.19
CA HIS A 673 -0.74 -18.23 27.16
C HIS A 673 -0.53 -19.68 27.64
N ASN A 674 -0.12 -19.88 28.90
CA ASN A 674 -0.04 -21.22 29.48
C ASN A 674 -1.39 -21.96 29.42
N LEU A 675 -2.48 -21.27 29.79
CA LEU A 675 -3.85 -21.81 29.75
C LEU A 675 -4.32 -22.07 28.31
N SER A 676 -3.88 -21.25 27.35
CA SER A 676 -4.33 -21.27 25.96
C SER A 676 -3.52 -22.22 25.06
N TYR A 677 -2.29 -22.56 25.47
CA TYR A 677 -1.40 -23.37 24.66
C TYR A 677 -0.74 -24.47 25.48
N ASP A 678 0.14 -24.16 26.43
CA ASP A 678 1.04 -25.15 27.01
C ASP A 678 0.32 -26.34 27.68
N ILE A 679 -0.66 -26.02 28.54
CA ILE A 679 -1.45 -27.02 29.28
C ILE A 679 -2.29 -27.87 28.31
N PRO A 680 -3.17 -27.29 27.46
CA PRO A 680 -4.00 -28.10 26.57
C PRO A 680 -3.21 -28.79 25.45
N ARG A 681 -2.09 -28.21 24.98
CA ARG A 681 -1.21 -28.85 24.00
C ARG A 681 -0.53 -30.07 24.61
N THR A 682 -0.04 -29.98 25.84
CA THR A 682 0.53 -31.13 26.54
C THR A 682 -0.51 -32.24 26.75
N ALA A 683 -1.73 -31.86 27.15
CA ALA A 683 -2.80 -32.81 27.36
C ALA A 683 -3.21 -33.55 26.07
N SER A 684 -3.27 -32.83 24.94
CA SER A 684 -3.70 -33.39 23.65
C SER A 684 -2.61 -34.12 22.87
N ASN A 685 -1.38 -33.59 22.86
CA ASN A 685 -0.27 -34.11 22.05
C ASN A 685 0.70 -34.98 22.84
N GLY A 686 0.51 -35.06 24.16
CA GLY A 686 1.45 -35.68 25.08
C GLY A 686 2.73 -34.87 25.30
N SER A 687 3.07 -33.87 24.48
CA SER A 687 4.27 -33.03 24.63
C SER A 687 4.05 -31.58 24.19
N LEU A 688 4.91 -30.68 24.68
CA LEU A 688 5.05 -29.32 24.20
C LEU A 688 6.01 -29.28 23.01
N THR A 689 5.75 -28.37 22.08
CA THR A 689 6.76 -27.94 21.12
C THR A 689 7.55 -26.79 21.74
N SER A 690 8.86 -26.97 21.95
CA SER A 690 9.70 -26.03 22.71
C SER A 690 9.73 -24.61 22.13
N SER A 691 9.75 -24.46 20.80
CA SER A 691 9.73 -23.15 20.13
C SER A 691 8.41 -22.39 20.33
N PHE A 692 7.33 -23.07 20.71
CA PHE A 692 5.98 -22.51 20.86
C PHE A 692 5.60 -22.31 22.33
N ALA A 693 6.45 -22.73 23.27
CA ALA A 693 6.16 -22.66 24.70
C ALA A 693 6.04 -21.21 25.20
N THR A 694 5.26 -20.99 26.26
CA THR A 694 5.16 -19.66 26.90
C THR A 694 6.54 -19.08 27.19
N TYR A 695 6.74 -17.83 26.77
CA TYR A 695 7.97 -17.08 26.94
C TYR A 695 7.98 -16.37 28.30
N ASN A 696 9.17 -16.31 28.91
CA ASN A 696 9.38 -15.57 30.15
C ASN A 696 9.65 -14.09 29.81
N THR A 697 8.59 -13.31 29.72
CA THR A 697 8.60 -11.93 29.21
C THR A 697 8.97 -10.90 30.27
N THR A 698 9.39 -9.71 29.83
CA THR A 698 9.85 -8.59 30.65
C THR A 698 8.81 -7.50 30.83
N HIS A 699 7.65 -7.60 30.20
CA HIS A 699 6.58 -6.59 30.24
C HIS A 699 5.44 -6.95 31.20
N ILE A 700 5.74 -7.73 32.25
CA ILE A 700 4.84 -8.04 33.35
C ILE A 700 5.20 -7.23 34.60
N PHE A 701 4.18 -6.66 35.24
CA PHE A 701 4.29 -5.89 36.46
C PHE A 701 3.46 -6.53 37.57
N SER A 702 3.99 -6.49 38.79
CA SER A 702 3.38 -7.06 39.99
C SER A 702 3.03 -5.97 40.98
N VAL A 703 1.83 -6.07 41.56
CA VAL A 703 1.38 -5.26 42.71
C VAL A 703 0.82 -6.17 43.80
N GLU A 704 0.95 -5.74 45.06
CA GLU A 704 0.40 -6.43 46.22
C GLU A 704 -0.75 -5.61 46.81
N ALA A 705 -1.98 -6.12 46.71
CA ALA A 705 -3.16 -5.47 47.27
C ALA A 705 -3.37 -5.85 48.75
N ALA A 706 -4.00 -4.98 49.52
CA ALA A 706 -4.32 -5.23 50.93
C ALA A 706 -5.41 -6.29 51.10
N SER A 707 -6.37 -6.38 50.17
CA SER A 707 -7.48 -7.33 50.21
C SER A 707 -7.51 -8.27 48.99
N ALA A 708 -8.20 -9.40 49.12
CA ALA A 708 -8.48 -10.32 48.02
C ALA A 708 -9.63 -9.86 47.10
N THR A 709 -10.41 -8.87 47.54
CA THR A 709 -11.68 -8.47 46.90
C THR A 709 -11.78 -6.96 46.63
N SER A 710 -10.75 -6.20 46.98
CA SER A 710 -10.70 -4.77 46.65
C SER A 710 -10.58 -4.56 45.14
N THR A 711 -11.26 -3.54 44.65
CA THR A 711 -11.08 -3.06 43.28
C THR A 711 -9.75 -2.31 43.18
N LEU A 712 -9.01 -2.57 42.09
CA LEU A 712 -7.80 -1.82 41.76
C LEU A 712 -8.05 -0.91 40.57
N GLU A 713 -7.70 0.36 40.70
CA GLU A 713 -7.68 1.31 39.59
C GLU A 713 -6.28 1.28 38.96
N ILE A 714 -6.19 0.68 37.79
CA ILE A 714 -4.95 0.52 37.03
C ILE A 714 -4.92 1.57 35.92
N GLU A 715 -3.86 2.36 35.84
CA GLU A 715 -3.59 3.28 34.75
C GLU A 715 -2.20 2.99 34.17
N VAL A 716 -2.15 2.72 32.88
CA VAL A 716 -0.93 2.58 32.08
C VAL A 716 -0.89 3.74 31.09
N LYS A 717 0.15 4.56 31.12
CA LYS A 717 0.40 5.61 30.14
C LYS A 717 1.53 5.18 29.23
N ASP A 718 1.31 5.23 27.92
CA ASP A 718 2.40 5.02 26.97
C ASP A 718 3.43 6.16 27.01
N ARG A 719 4.53 5.97 26.28
CA ARG A 719 5.58 6.98 26.10
C ARG A 719 5.09 8.31 25.52
N PHE A 720 3.92 8.34 24.88
CA PHE A 720 3.30 9.53 24.32
C PHE A 720 2.29 10.18 25.29
N GLY A 721 2.11 9.60 26.47
CA GLY A 721 1.20 10.07 27.50
C GLY A 721 -0.25 9.64 27.32
N VAL A 722 -0.55 8.73 26.39
CA VAL A 722 -1.91 8.20 26.17
C VAL A 722 -2.26 7.25 27.32
N PRO A 723 -3.34 7.51 28.08
CA PRO A 723 -3.74 6.66 29.19
C PRO A 723 -4.62 5.49 28.73
N TYR A 724 -4.35 4.32 29.29
CA TYR A 724 -5.15 3.10 29.22
C TYR A 724 -5.49 2.68 30.64
N THR A 725 -6.78 2.44 30.92
CA THR A 725 -7.25 2.25 32.29
C THR A 725 -8.11 0.99 32.46
N GLU A 726 -8.03 0.38 33.64
CA GLU A 726 -8.93 -0.70 34.06
C GLU A 726 -9.31 -0.50 35.54
N SER A 727 -10.62 -0.55 35.82
CA SER A 727 -11.13 -0.72 37.19
C SER A 727 -11.32 -2.22 37.45
N MET A 728 -10.26 -2.86 37.94
CA MET A 728 -10.17 -4.31 38.07
C MET A 728 -10.96 -4.79 39.31
N THR A 729 -12.16 -5.33 39.08
CA THR A 729 -12.97 -5.95 40.14
C THR A 729 -12.43 -7.33 40.50
N ARG A 730 -12.38 -7.66 41.80
CA ARG A 730 -11.80 -8.91 42.31
C ARG A 730 -12.77 -9.73 43.19
N PRO A 731 -12.75 -11.07 43.10
CA PRO A 731 -11.82 -11.89 42.31
C PRO A 731 -12.11 -11.81 40.79
N LYS A 732 -11.06 -11.62 39.99
CA LYS A 732 -11.16 -11.62 38.52
C LYS A 732 -11.09 -13.04 37.99
N ALA A 733 -12.03 -13.43 37.13
CA ALA A 733 -12.08 -14.78 36.57
C ALA A 733 -10.83 -15.08 35.72
N PHE A 734 -10.37 -16.34 35.77
CA PHE A 734 -9.24 -16.82 34.97
C PHE A 734 -9.75 -17.82 33.92
N THR A 735 -9.87 -17.37 32.67
CA THR A 735 -10.43 -18.14 31.54
C THR A 735 -9.64 -17.87 30.25
N THR A 736 -9.90 -18.61 29.17
CA THR A 736 -9.26 -18.38 27.86
C THR A 736 -9.74 -17.11 27.14
N HIS A 737 -10.85 -16.51 27.59
CA HIS A 737 -11.46 -15.31 26.97
C HIS A 737 -11.52 -14.17 27.99
N MET A 738 -10.40 -13.91 28.66
CA MET A 738 -10.29 -12.79 29.59
C MET A 738 -10.18 -11.47 28.85
N GLU A 739 -11.03 -10.52 29.25
CA GLU A 739 -10.91 -9.11 28.89
C GLU A 739 -9.77 -8.43 29.62
#